data_AF-A0A139SRC1-F1
#
_entry.id   AF-A0A139SRC1-F1
#
_cell.length_a   1.000
_cell.length_b   1.000
_cell.length_c   1.000
_cell.angle_alpha   90.00
_cell.angle_beta   90.00
_cell.angle_gamma   90.00
#
_symmetry.space_group_name_H-M   'P 1'
#
loop_
_entity.id
_entity.type
_entity.pdbx_description
1 polymer ?
#
loop_
_entity_poly.entity_id
_entity_poly.type
_entity_poly.pdbx_seq_one_letter_code
_entity_poly.pdbx_strand_id
1 'polypeptide(L)'
;MFRYSQWLPVLSFVLTLSGKSFAAEQAPQEAPAQPASSAPLAPSVVATHETRDTHFTALHGDLSFRVSPAGSATPDEPIRWNQLVYRDGQLVFGARESLGTILWETAIDLGNYAMRSLSLAAGRDANEVATLVMKRELIGHRGLQLVGDGRMDIATANPHFTGPLLIEGAELRLSEQGTLKKHPAVQVSAGGSFVIDNRDVQHVVNKRFNGGDLALSSGNFRFLTRNNAAALERIGTLTVGQGASKFEVSGGGPGKLGTTISIGKLSFAAPAAHLNFVASNGSDFSQNTTVKFLQKPELLHGVIPRTTVNGCDWATVDSHNQLRAYSGYETGSDKSWGPSVNAAPAGNLLVSADRSLASLKFEGEGLGGDDEDRNPLGRIVDLNNHTLTVTGAGIIATGDEFRHQLRGGTLTTTRDNYEIHVSGTGGLAIENTIITDGPNGPTGLIKTGDGELVFSSPKPPAPKVNDNSFTGDVYVNQGTLTLFRKRGSVHNIPGLNIYVGAGQGNARISVRGASEQINEKATVTLRGGPKGEAIFRLDRAQPPRGPRQTLQKLVIEGSGVIEFYSSYIGSGGETTDNTKSILYLGELEINGELIVRGWDKYNTHILIDSKEAPTEELISKIKFEGEYLNKIFVEKFYAKEKKKDYWEIKAEFEYIPPTYPPPPETPEPATTGALLATGALAFSMWHRHRRARKIRHEARCSA
;
A
#
# COMPACT_ATOMS: atom_id res chain seq x y z
N MET A 1 49.19 7.91 -36.33
CA MET A 1 50.57 7.76 -35.80
C MET A 1 50.57 8.38 -34.40
N PHE A 2 50.73 7.54 -33.36
CA PHE A 2 50.88 7.84 -31.90
C PHE A 2 49.79 8.65 -31.16
N ARG A 3 49.39 8.41 -29.90
CA ARG A 3 49.27 7.26 -28.97
C ARG A 3 48.58 7.82 -27.69
N TYR A 4 47.50 7.18 -27.25
CA TYR A 4 46.99 6.90 -25.87
C TYR A 4 47.19 7.80 -24.61
N SER A 5 46.10 7.81 -23.79
CA SER A 5 45.99 7.76 -22.29
C SER A 5 45.94 9.11 -21.53
N GLN A 6 45.21 9.35 -20.41
CA GLN A 6 44.62 8.55 -19.30
C GLN A 6 43.36 9.29 -18.75
N TRP A 7 42.22 8.67 -18.46
CA TRP A 7 41.79 8.00 -17.20
C TRP A 7 42.04 8.81 -15.90
N LEU A 8 40.97 9.37 -15.32
CA LEU A 8 40.90 9.86 -13.94
C LEU A 8 40.48 8.71 -13.01
N PRO A 9 41.12 8.51 -11.83
CA PRO A 9 40.68 7.53 -10.86
C PRO A 9 39.56 8.10 -9.97
N VAL A 10 38.45 7.36 -9.88
CA VAL A 10 37.50 7.45 -8.76
C VAL A 10 38.14 6.72 -7.57
N LEU A 11 38.40 7.45 -6.49
CA LEU A 11 38.89 6.88 -5.24
C LEU A 11 37.69 6.32 -4.45
N SER A 12 37.50 5.01 -4.48
CA SER A 12 36.61 4.30 -3.56
C SER A 12 37.41 3.92 -2.31
N PHE A 13 36.96 4.36 -1.13
CA PHE A 13 37.48 3.82 0.14
C PHE A 13 36.68 2.58 0.53
N VAL A 14 37.36 1.42 0.57
CA VAL A 14 36.90 0.20 1.21
C VAL A 14 37.55 0.15 2.59
N LEU A 15 36.75 0.10 3.66
CA LEU A 15 37.26 -0.13 5.01
C LEU A 15 36.94 -1.57 5.44
N THR A 16 37.99 -2.33 5.74
CA THR A 16 37.93 -3.72 6.20
C THR A 16 37.83 -3.76 7.73
N LEU A 17 36.85 -4.47 8.30
CA LEU A 17 36.85 -4.83 9.72
C LEU A 17 36.56 -6.32 9.92
N SER A 18 37.36 -6.92 10.80
CA SER A 18 37.48 -8.35 11.09
C SER A 18 36.30 -8.86 11.91
N GLY A 19 35.65 -9.92 11.42
CA GLY A 19 34.70 -10.73 12.18
C GLY A 19 35.40 -11.74 13.09
N LYS A 20 34.85 -11.98 14.28
CA LYS A 20 35.11 -13.21 15.07
C LYS A 20 33.80 -13.98 15.27
N SER A 21 33.87 -15.27 14.99
CA SER A 21 32.84 -16.27 15.21
C SER A 21 32.78 -16.72 16.68
N PHE A 22 31.57 -17.07 17.12
CA PHE A 22 31.34 -17.78 18.38
C PHE A 22 31.32 -19.31 18.13
N ALA A 23 31.98 -20.06 19.00
CA ALA A 23 31.70 -21.48 19.26
C ALA A 23 31.77 -21.73 20.78
N ALA A 24 30.79 -22.44 21.32
CA ALA A 24 30.75 -23.01 22.68
C ALA A 24 31.81 -24.15 22.81
N GLU A 25 32.27 -24.67 23.96
CA GLU A 25 31.72 -24.89 25.29
C GLU A 25 32.86 -25.36 26.24
N GLN A 26 32.75 -25.09 27.56
CA GLN A 26 33.20 -25.88 28.74
C GLN A 26 33.85 -25.07 29.89
N ALA A 27 33.54 -25.51 31.11
CA ALA A 27 33.60 -24.83 32.41
C ALA A 27 34.93 -25.06 33.21
N PRO A 28 35.01 -24.81 34.54
CA PRO A 28 35.76 -23.69 35.12
C PRO A 28 37.02 -24.09 35.92
N GLN A 29 38.01 -23.21 36.03
CA GLN A 29 39.03 -23.27 37.11
C GLN A 29 39.67 -21.90 37.40
N GLU A 30 39.91 -21.62 38.69
CA GLU A 30 40.32 -20.35 39.31
C GLU A 30 41.81 -19.97 39.16
N ALA A 31 42.05 -18.67 38.90
CA ALA A 31 43.12 -17.75 39.38
C ALA A 31 44.63 -18.04 39.07
N PRO A 32 45.54 -17.02 38.95
CA PRO A 32 45.45 -15.66 39.48
C PRO A 32 45.80 -14.49 38.51
N ALA A 33 45.65 -13.28 39.06
CA ALA A 33 45.64 -11.94 38.45
C ALA A 33 46.73 -11.59 37.42
N GLN A 34 46.28 -11.00 36.30
CA GLN A 34 47.06 -10.22 35.33
C GLN A 34 46.41 -8.84 35.11
N PRO A 35 47.21 -7.80 34.81
CA PRO A 35 46.77 -6.40 34.84
C PRO A 35 45.81 -6.05 33.69
N ALA A 36 44.95 -5.06 33.97
CA ALA A 36 43.86 -4.59 33.12
C ALA A 36 44.26 -4.37 31.65
N SER A 37 43.73 -5.23 30.79
CA SER A 37 43.67 -5.02 29.33
C SER A 37 42.55 -4.02 29.02
N SER A 38 42.91 -2.92 28.38
CA SER A 38 41.99 -1.88 27.90
C SER A 38 40.89 -2.46 27.02
N ALA A 39 39.63 -2.14 27.34
CA ALA A 39 38.48 -2.46 26.51
C ALA A 39 38.69 -1.93 25.07
N PRO A 40 38.27 -2.69 24.03
CA PRO A 40 38.31 -2.17 22.67
C PRO A 40 37.39 -0.97 22.56
N LEU A 41 37.95 0.19 22.22
CA LEU A 41 37.21 1.41 21.90
C LEU A 41 36.25 1.10 20.74
N ALA A 42 34.95 1.31 20.97
CA ALA A 42 33.98 1.40 19.88
C ALA A 42 34.46 2.45 18.88
N PRO A 43 34.34 2.22 17.56
CA PRO A 43 34.72 3.22 16.57
C PRO A 43 33.89 4.48 16.78
N SER A 44 34.53 5.54 17.28
CA SER A 44 33.97 6.89 17.35
C SER A 44 34.31 7.60 16.04
N VAL A 45 33.31 7.84 15.21
CA VAL A 45 33.48 8.67 14.01
C VAL A 45 33.37 10.13 14.43
N VAL A 46 34.51 10.81 14.54
CA VAL A 46 34.56 12.28 14.60
C VAL A 46 34.48 12.79 13.17
N ALA A 47 33.34 13.36 12.77
CA ALA A 47 33.17 13.92 11.44
C ALA A 47 34.07 15.16 11.27
N THR A 48 35.23 15.00 10.62
CA THR A 48 36.08 16.11 10.20
C THR A 48 35.59 16.65 8.86
N HIS A 49 34.90 17.78 8.92
CA HIS A 49 34.56 18.86 7.94
C HIS A 49 34.62 18.72 6.40
N GLU A 50 34.93 17.58 5.77
CA GLU A 50 35.17 17.54 4.30
C GLU A 50 34.38 16.51 3.46
N THR A 51 33.64 15.56 4.02
CA THR A 51 32.77 14.68 3.20
C THR A 51 31.34 15.23 3.09
N ARG A 52 30.93 15.53 1.85
CA ARG A 52 29.81 16.41 1.47
C ARG A 52 28.48 15.71 1.18
N ASP A 53 28.30 14.46 1.59
CA ASP A 53 27.03 13.71 1.48
C ASP A 53 26.57 13.25 2.86
N THR A 54 25.49 13.82 3.41
CA THR A 54 24.90 13.44 4.71
C THR A 54 23.88 12.32 4.56
N HIS A 55 24.29 11.28 3.84
CA HIS A 55 23.53 10.04 3.71
C HIS A 55 24.08 9.05 4.73
N PHE A 56 23.28 8.76 5.76
CA PHE A 56 23.65 7.79 6.78
C PHE A 56 23.13 6.41 6.36
N THR A 57 24.03 5.43 6.20
CA THR A 57 23.70 4.08 5.71
C THR A 57 24.43 3.02 6.52
N ALA A 58 23.72 1.97 6.92
CA ALA A 58 24.23 0.85 7.69
C ALA A 58 24.27 -0.43 6.83
N LEU A 59 25.37 -0.61 6.08
CA LEU A 59 25.49 -1.69 5.08
C LEU A 59 25.70 -3.10 5.66
N HIS A 60 26.31 -3.23 6.84
CA HIS A 60 26.79 -4.54 7.35
C HIS A 60 26.43 -4.81 8.83
N GLY A 61 25.48 -4.07 9.41
CA GLY A 61 25.06 -4.19 10.81
C GLY A 61 24.78 -2.83 11.44
N ASP A 62 24.32 -2.82 12.69
CA ASP A 62 23.95 -1.59 13.40
C ASP A 62 25.14 -0.62 13.55
N LEU A 63 24.88 0.67 13.35
CA LEU A 63 25.87 1.73 13.49
C LEU A 63 25.41 2.75 14.54
N SER A 64 26.17 2.88 15.62
CA SER A 64 25.99 3.95 16.61
C SER A 64 26.64 5.25 16.16
N PHE A 65 25.84 6.32 16.13
CA PHE A 65 26.30 7.67 15.87
C PHE A 65 26.14 8.53 17.11
N ARG A 66 27.26 9.09 17.56
CA ARG A 66 27.29 10.15 18.57
C ARG A 66 27.94 11.37 17.95
N VAL A 67 27.20 12.46 17.89
CA VAL A 67 27.67 13.75 17.40
C VAL A 67 27.81 14.70 18.59
N SER A 68 28.85 15.53 18.59
CA SER A 68 29.04 16.60 19.58
C SER A 68 29.27 17.92 18.85
N PRO A 69 28.72 19.05 19.34
CA PRO A 69 29.00 20.35 18.75
C PRO A 69 30.50 20.67 18.80
N ALA A 70 31.03 21.28 17.73
CA ALA A 70 32.42 21.71 17.70
C ALA A 70 32.72 22.67 18.86
N GLY A 71 33.68 22.32 19.71
CA GLY A 71 34.07 23.11 20.89
C GLY A 71 33.21 22.88 22.14
N SER A 72 32.26 21.95 22.12
CA SER A 72 31.50 21.59 23.33
C SER A 72 32.39 20.81 24.31
N ALA A 73 32.40 21.23 25.57
CA ALA A 73 33.09 20.55 26.66
C ALA A 73 32.32 19.31 27.17
N THR A 74 31.06 19.15 26.77
CA THR A 74 30.19 18.07 27.24
C THR A 74 29.67 17.26 26.05
N PRO A 75 29.97 15.94 25.96
CA PRO A 75 29.55 15.10 24.85
C PRO A 75 28.03 14.89 24.75
N ASP A 76 27.24 15.37 25.73
CA ASP A 76 25.78 15.24 25.81
C ASP A 76 25.01 16.52 25.42
N GLU A 77 25.68 17.57 24.94
CA GLU A 77 24.98 18.78 24.46
C GLU A 77 24.14 18.46 23.21
N PRO A 78 22.85 18.88 23.15
CA PRO A 78 22.03 18.67 21.97
C PRO A 78 22.65 19.28 20.72
N ILE A 79 22.63 18.55 19.62
CA ILE A 79 23.04 19.09 18.33
C ILE A 79 21.89 19.84 17.68
N ARG A 80 22.15 21.07 17.23
CA ARG A 80 21.13 21.87 16.52
C ARG A 80 21.01 21.40 15.08
N TRP A 81 19.80 21.37 14.55
CA TRP A 81 19.52 20.93 13.18
C TRP A 81 20.39 21.63 12.12
N ASN A 82 20.62 22.94 12.26
CA ASN A 82 21.44 23.70 11.32
C ASN A 82 22.93 23.36 11.38
N GLN A 83 23.37 22.59 12.36
CA GLN A 83 24.72 22.02 12.44
C GLN A 83 24.83 20.67 11.72
N LEU A 84 23.69 20.04 11.38
CA LEU A 84 23.64 18.73 10.73
C LEU A 84 23.44 18.79 9.22
N VAL A 85 22.87 19.89 8.69
CA VAL A 85 22.27 19.89 7.34
C VAL A 85 23.06 20.69 6.31
N TYR A 86 23.24 20.11 5.11
CA TYR A 86 23.70 20.80 3.89
C TYR A 86 22.99 20.25 2.63
N ARG A 87 22.69 21.15 1.67
CA ARG A 87 21.89 20.99 0.42
C ARG A 87 20.47 20.43 0.65
N ASP A 88 19.47 21.13 0.12
CA ASP A 88 18.03 20.75 0.10
C ASP A 88 17.30 20.60 1.44
N GLY A 89 17.97 20.77 2.58
CA GLY A 89 17.33 20.96 3.89
C GLY A 89 16.87 19.69 4.60
N GLN A 90 17.22 18.51 4.07
CA GLN A 90 16.81 17.19 4.58
C GLN A 90 18.00 16.40 5.13
N LEU A 91 17.75 15.52 6.11
CA LEU A 91 18.70 14.46 6.47
C LEU A 91 18.20 13.12 5.92
N VAL A 92 19.10 12.34 5.32
CA VAL A 92 18.76 11.06 4.66
C VAL A 92 19.32 9.90 5.47
N PHE A 93 18.46 8.98 5.85
CA PHE A 93 18.82 7.77 6.58
C PHE A 93 18.38 6.52 5.81
N GLY A 94 19.26 5.52 5.78
CA GLY A 94 19.04 4.24 5.14
C GLY A 94 19.22 4.26 3.62
N ALA A 95 19.36 3.07 3.05
CA ALA A 95 19.41 2.81 1.62
C ALA A 95 18.86 1.40 1.36
N ARG A 96 18.46 1.08 0.13
CA ARG A 96 17.82 -0.22 -0.22
C ARG A 96 18.70 -1.43 0.12
N GLU A 97 20.00 -1.22 0.06
CA GLU A 97 21.04 -2.19 0.38
C GLU A 97 21.42 -2.25 1.86
N SER A 98 20.83 -1.41 2.72
CA SER A 98 21.11 -1.41 4.16
C SER A 98 20.66 -2.71 4.82
N LEU A 99 21.52 -3.26 5.68
CA LEU A 99 21.29 -4.47 6.45
C LEU A 99 21.21 -4.20 7.97
N GLY A 100 21.49 -2.97 8.43
CA GLY A 100 21.50 -2.61 9.85
C GLY A 100 20.74 -1.33 10.17
N THR A 101 20.66 -1.04 11.46
CA THR A 101 20.00 0.14 12.05
C THR A 101 20.99 1.27 12.32
N ILE A 102 20.57 2.51 12.13
CA ILE A 102 21.31 3.68 12.61
C ILE A 102 20.85 4.01 14.02
N LEU A 103 21.72 3.84 15.03
CA LEU A 103 21.46 4.17 16.43
C LEU A 103 21.95 5.60 16.70
N TRP A 104 21.02 6.54 16.86
CA TRP A 104 21.36 7.94 17.08
C TRP A 104 21.39 8.27 18.58
N GLU A 105 22.59 8.53 19.09
CA GLU A 105 22.88 8.68 20.52
C GLU A 105 23.03 10.13 21.01
N THR A 106 22.71 11.12 20.16
CA THR A 106 22.75 12.56 20.51
C THR A 106 21.37 13.17 20.44
N ALA A 107 21.00 14.06 21.39
CA ALA A 107 19.73 14.78 21.29
C ALA A 107 19.74 15.72 20.08
N ILE A 108 18.65 15.81 19.32
CA ILE A 108 18.55 16.73 18.17
C ILE A 108 17.60 17.88 18.54
N ASP A 109 18.11 19.11 18.49
CA ASP A 109 17.30 20.33 18.59
C ASP A 109 16.87 20.80 17.19
N LEU A 110 15.58 20.67 16.89
CA LEU A 110 14.97 21.04 15.62
C LEU A 110 14.95 22.57 15.39
N GLY A 111 15.18 23.34 16.45
CA GLY A 111 15.24 24.79 16.45
C GLY A 111 13.86 25.46 16.36
N ASN A 112 13.88 26.74 15.97
CA ASN A 112 12.76 27.67 16.17
C ASN A 112 12.19 28.32 14.91
N TYR A 113 12.55 27.95 13.66
CA TYR A 113 12.14 28.77 12.49
C TYR A 113 11.51 28.05 11.27
N ALA A 114 11.67 26.73 11.09
CA ALA A 114 11.04 25.99 9.96
C ALA A 114 10.77 24.52 10.29
N MET A 115 9.86 23.87 9.54
CA MET A 115 9.68 22.41 9.58
C MET A 115 10.94 21.72 9.09
N ARG A 116 11.29 20.60 9.73
CA ARG A 116 12.49 19.81 9.45
C ARG A 116 12.09 18.48 8.83
N SER A 117 12.82 18.03 7.81
CA SER A 117 12.47 16.81 7.08
C SER A 117 13.57 15.75 7.19
N LEU A 118 13.14 14.53 7.50
CA LEU A 118 13.93 13.31 7.51
C LEU A 118 13.44 12.41 6.38
N SER A 119 14.33 12.09 5.44
CA SER A 119 14.07 11.10 4.40
C SER A 119 14.57 9.74 4.89
N LEU A 120 13.67 8.76 4.91
CA LEU A 120 13.90 7.42 5.43
C LEU A 120 13.72 6.40 4.31
N ALA A 121 14.81 5.77 3.89
CA ALA A 121 14.76 4.66 2.95
C ALA A 121 14.79 3.32 3.68
N ALA A 122 13.85 2.45 3.34
CA ALA A 122 13.81 1.08 3.82
C ALA A 122 15.02 0.28 3.32
N GLY A 123 15.70 -0.41 4.24
CA GLY A 123 16.72 -1.42 3.92
C GLY A 123 16.11 -2.73 3.41
N ARG A 124 16.97 -3.74 3.20
CA ARG A 124 16.56 -5.04 2.65
C ARG A 124 15.56 -5.77 3.56
N ASP A 125 15.74 -5.62 4.87
CA ASP A 125 14.94 -6.28 5.91
C ASP A 125 14.04 -5.27 6.67
N ALA A 126 13.46 -4.31 5.94
CA ALA A 126 12.72 -3.18 6.52
C ALA A 126 11.50 -3.54 7.40
N ASN A 127 11.04 -4.80 7.35
CA ASN A 127 10.00 -5.30 8.24
C ASN A 127 10.52 -5.63 9.65
N GLU A 128 11.81 -5.90 9.78
CA GLU A 128 12.45 -6.34 11.02
C GLU A 128 13.34 -5.25 11.62
N VAL A 129 14.05 -4.50 10.77
CA VAL A 129 15.09 -3.56 11.16
C VAL A 129 14.60 -2.11 11.00
N ALA A 130 14.77 -1.28 12.03
CA ALA A 130 14.49 0.15 11.92
C ALA A 130 15.57 0.81 11.05
N THR A 131 15.19 1.82 10.27
CA THR A 131 16.16 2.66 9.56
C THR A 131 16.93 3.52 10.55
N LEU A 132 16.24 4.07 11.56
CA LEU A 132 16.78 4.99 12.55
C LEU A 132 16.18 4.69 13.93
N VAL A 133 17.01 4.61 14.97
CA VAL A 133 16.56 4.57 16.37
C VAL A 133 17.10 5.79 17.10
N MET A 134 16.21 6.65 17.58
CA MET A 134 16.54 7.77 18.46
C MET A 134 16.67 7.28 19.90
N LYS A 135 17.92 7.17 20.37
CA LYS A 135 18.24 6.83 21.75
C LYS A 135 18.24 8.07 22.67
N ARG A 136 18.25 9.27 22.10
CA ARG A 136 18.13 10.55 22.80
C ARG A 136 16.96 11.37 22.27
N GLU A 137 16.64 12.42 23.02
CA GLU A 137 15.45 13.24 22.83
C GLU A 137 15.52 14.08 21.54
N LEU A 138 14.37 14.22 20.88
CA LEU A 138 14.05 15.30 19.95
C LEU A 138 13.59 16.51 20.76
N ILE A 139 14.21 17.66 20.54
CA ILE A 139 13.94 18.91 21.24
C ILE A 139 13.40 19.93 20.25
N GLY A 140 12.43 20.73 20.69
CA GLY A 140 12.01 21.94 19.98
C GLY A 140 10.52 22.02 19.72
N HIS A 141 10.12 23.20 19.25
CA HIS A 141 8.71 23.55 19.00
C HIS A 141 8.32 23.45 17.52
N ARG A 142 9.30 23.18 16.64
CA ARG A 142 9.08 23.12 15.19
C ARG A 142 8.66 21.74 14.73
N GLY A 143 7.98 21.73 13.59
CA GLY A 143 7.46 20.50 13.02
C GLY A 143 8.56 19.59 12.50
N LEU A 144 8.32 18.29 12.57
CA LEU A 144 9.13 17.24 11.97
C LEU A 144 8.32 16.55 10.89
N GLN A 145 8.90 16.36 9.71
CA GLN A 145 8.36 15.60 8.60
C GLN A 145 9.22 14.36 8.39
N LEU A 146 8.58 13.20 8.31
CA LEU A 146 9.22 11.94 7.93
C LEU A 146 8.70 11.56 6.55
N VAL A 147 9.59 11.39 5.59
CA VAL A 147 9.24 11.05 4.20
C VAL A 147 9.95 9.76 3.81
N GLY A 148 9.33 8.94 2.98
CA GLY A 148 9.95 7.76 2.37
C GLY A 148 9.20 6.50 2.75
N ASP A 149 9.90 5.39 2.88
CA ASP A 149 9.29 4.09 3.18
C ASP A 149 10.00 3.31 4.30
N GLY A 150 11.05 3.91 4.87
CA GLY A 150 11.76 3.42 6.04
C GLY A 150 11.02 3.63 7.37
N ARG A 151 11.67 3.23 8.45
CA ARG A 151 11.11 3.23 9.81
C ARG A 151 12.02 3.99 10.77
N MET A 152 11.42 4.88 11.57
CA MET A 152 12.07 5.57 12.68
C MET A 152 11.47 5.10 14.00
N ASP A 153 12.33 4.73 14.95
CA ASP A 153 11.98 4.39 16.32
C ASP A 153 12.38 5.50 17.27
N ILE A 154 11.44 5.96 18.09
CA ILE A 154 11.72 6.79 19.25
C ILE A 154 11.75 5.88 20.47
N ALA A 155 12.95 5.65 21.01
CA ALA A 155 13.18 4.74 22.13
C ALA A 155 13.20 5.47 23.50
N THR A 156 13.27 6.79 23.50
CA THR A 156 13.32 7.62 24.72
C THR A 156 12.18 8.63 24.80
N ALA A 157 11.91 9.15 26.00
CA ALA A 157 10.89 10.16 26.21
C ALA A 157 11.28 11.51 25.59
N ASN A 158 10.32 12.20 24.97
CA ASN A 158 10.50 13.53 24.38
C ASN A 158 9.56 14.56 25.04
N PRO A 159 9.78 14.91 26.31
CA PRO A 159 8.99 15.93 26.99
C PRO A 159 9.13 17.35 26.42
N HIS A 160 10.20 17.63 25.67
CA HIS A 160 10.53 18.94 25.11
C HIS A 160 10.21 19.09 23.62
N PHE A 161 9.82 18.02 22.93
CA PHE A 161 9.24 18.12 21.58
C PHE A 161 7.75 18.52 21.68
N THR A 162 7.40 19.63 21.05
CA THR A 162 6.01 20.12 21.00
C THR A 162 5.54 20.51 19.60
N GLY A 163 6.37 20.25 18.58
CA GLY A 163 6.02 20.57 17.20
C GLY A 163 5.01 19.58 16.60
N PRO A 164 4.37 19.95 15.48
CA PRO A 164 3.58 19.01 14.70
C PRO A 164 4.47 17.93 14.08
N LEU A 165 3.90 16.76 13.84
CA LEU A 165 4.58 15.65 13.17
C LEU A 165 3.83 15.28 11.90
N LEU A 166 4.52 15.26 10.77
CA LEU A 166 4.01 14.76 9.50
C LEU A 166 4.74 13.46 9.16
N ILE A 167 3.99 12.41 8.82
CA ILE A 167 4.51 11.10 8.43
C ILE A 167 3.95 10.76 7.04
N GLU A 168 4.80 10.74 6.03
CA GLU A 168 4.44 10.56 4.62
C GLU A 168 5.13 9.30 4.07
N GLY A 169 4.39 8.20 4.00
CA GLY A 169 4.89 6.88 3.57
C GLY A 169 5.78 6.14 4.58
N ALA A 170 6.50 6.86 5.44
CA ALA A 170 7.38 6.28 6.46
C ALA A 170 6.61 5.70 7.65
N GLU A 171 7.29 4.92 8.50
CA GLU A 171 6.79 4.52 9.82
C GLU A 171 7.49 5.32 10.93
N LEU A 172 6.72 5.93 11.83
CA LEU A 172 7.21 6.32 13.15
C LEU A 172 6.67 5.35 14.20
N ARG A 173 7.57 4.79 15.01
CA ARG A 173 7.23 3.94 16.15
C ARG A 173 7.70 4.54 17.47
N LEU A 174 6.80 4.61 18.44
CA LEU A 174 7.15 4.83 19.85
C LEU A 174 7.39 3.45 20.49
N SER A 175 8.65 3.10 20.71
CA SER A 175 9.10 1.83 21.29
C SER A 175 9.82 2.08 22.62
N GLU A 176 10.23 1.04 23.36
CA GLU A 176 10.97 1.17 24.63
C GLU A 176 10.37 2.22 25.60
N GLN A 177 11.07 3.29 25.97
CA GLN A 177 10.56 4.39 26.81
C GLN A 177 10.04 5.60 25.99
N GLY A 178 9.90 5.43 24.68
CA GLY A 178 9.39 6.39 23.71
C GLY A 178 8.06 7.01 24.08
N THR A 179 8.03 8.32 24.24
CA THR A 179 6.81 9.10 24.51
C THR A 179 6.84 10.47 23.82
N LEU A 180 5.64 10.97 23.49
CA LEU A 180 5.33 12.31 22.98
C LEU A 180 4.35 12.97 23.96
N LYS A 181 4.86 13.67 24.98
CA LYS A 181 4.05 14.02 26.18
C LYS A 181 3.19 15.29 26.07
N LYS A 182 3.43 16.17 25.10
CA LYS A 182 2.79 17.50 24.98
C LYS A 182 1.85 17.63 23.76
N HIS A 183 0.82 16.78 23.68
CA HIS A 183 -0.28 16.84 22.69
C HIS A 183 0.14 17.24 21.25
N PRO A 184 1.15 16.61 20.63
CA PRO A 184 1.48 16.97 19.26
C PRO A 184 0.32 16.62 18.32
N ALA A 185 0.12 17.45 17.30
CA ALA A 185 -0.69 17.09 16.16
C ALA A 185 0.14 16.18 15.27
N VAL A 186 -0.30 14.94 15.06
CA VAL A 186 0.33 13.95 14.19
C VAL A 186 -0.53 13.77 12.96
N GLN A 187 0.05 13.95 11.77
CA GLN A 187 -0.59 13.65 10.50
C GLN A 187 0.13 12.48 9.84
N VAL A 188 -0.63 11.51 9.36
CA VAL A 188 -0.12 10.32 8.69
C VAL A 188 -0.77 10.22 7.31
N SER A 189 0.02 10.10 6.26
CA SER A 189 -0.44 10.04 4.87
C SER A 189 0.42 9.13 4.00
N ALA A 190 -0.02 8.91 2.76
CA ALA A 190 0.70 8.18 1.72
C ALA A 190 1.15 6.76 2.14
N GLY A 191 0.30 6.07 2.90
CA GLY A 191 0.53 4.73 3.43
C GLY A 191 1.48 4.67 4.64
N GLY A 192 1.92 5.83 5.15
CA GLY A 192 2.73 5.93 6.35
C GLY A 192 2.03 5.34 7.58
N SER A 193 2.80 5.15 8.65
CA SER A 193 2.31 4.54 9.88
C SER A 193 2.78 5.29 11.13
N PHE A 194 1.85 5.56 12.05
CA PHE A 194 2.17 5.96 13.41
C PHE A 194 1.86 4.81 14.38
N VAL A 195 2.89 4.29 15.05
CA VAL A 195 2.83 3.09 15.85
C VAL A 195 3.18 3.40 17.29
N ILE A 196 2.33 2.94 18.22
CA ILE A 196 2.60 2.93 19.65
C ILE A 196 2.83 1.48 20.04
N ASP A 197 4.08 1.11 20.32
CA ASP A 197 4.48 -0.28 20.55
C ASP A 197 4.82 -0.54 22.03
N ASN A 198 3.99 -1.33 22.68
CA ASN A 198 4.17 -1.81 24.05
C ASN A 198 4.54 -3.30 24.11
N ARG A 199 4.95 -3.91 22.99
CA ARG A 199 5.34 -5.33 22.95
C ARG A 199 6.69 -5.58 23.61
N ASP A 200 7.62 -4.64 23.49
CA ASP A 200 9.03 -4.85 23.85
C ASP A 200 9.40 -4.36 25.26
N VAL A 201 8.45 -3.81 26.02
CA VAL A 201 8.70 -3.29 27.37
C VAL A 201 8.25 -4.27 28.44
N GLN A 202 9.06 -4.47 29.50
CA GLN A 202 8.67 -5.32 30.64
C GLN A 202 7.42 -4.81 31.38
N HIS A 203 7.22 -3.48 31.40
CA HIS A 203 6.03 -2.82 31.96
C HIS A 203 5.37 -1.97 30.88
N VAL A 204 4.04 -2.05 30.76
CA VAL A 204 3.29 -1.22 29.80
C VAL A 204 3.49 0.24 30.13
N VAL A 205 3.89 1.03 29.14
CA VAL A 205 3.93 2.48 29.26
C VAL A 205 2.60 3.00 28.73
N ASN A 206 1.79 3.54 29.62
CA ASN A 206 0.52 4.16 29.30
C ASN A 206 0.74 5.63 28.92
N LYS A 207 -0.18 6.18 28.12
CA LYS A 207 -0.17 7.59 27.72
C LYS A 207 1.13 7.99 27.01
N ARG A 208 1.60 7.19 26.06
CA ARG A 208 2.78 7.50 25.24
C ARG A 208 2.49 8.66 24.30
N PHE A 209 1.27 8.75 23.77
CA PHE A 209 0.83 9.88 22.93
C PHE A 209 0.00 10.93 23.71
N ASN A 210 -0.56 10.51 24.86
CA ASN A 210 -1.14 11.39 25.88
C ASN A 210 -2.25 12.32 25.36
N GLY A 211 -3.05 11.89 24.39
CA GLY A 211 -4.20 12.65 23.89
C GLY A 211 -3.88 13.74 22.88
N GLY A 212 -2.78 13.64 22.12
CA GLY A 212 -2.57 14.47 20.94
C GLY A 212 -3.63 14.23 19.85
N ASP A 213 -3.71 15.15 18.90
CA ASP A 213 -4.60 15.02 17.73
C ASP A 213 -3.93 14.17 16.65
N LEU A 214 -4.70 13.32 16.01
CA LEU A 214 -4.25 12.41 14.96
C LEU A 214 -5.07 12.62 13.69
N ALA A 215 -4.41 12.96 12.60
CA ALA A 215 -4.99 13.03 11.27
C ALA A 215 -4.49 11.87 10.39
N LEU A 216 -5.39 11.11 9.79
CA LEU A 216 -5.06 10.03 8.85
C LEU A 216 -5.59 10.37 7.46
N SER A 217 -4.72 10.49 6.47
CA SER A 217 -5.08 10.73 5.07
C SER A 217 -4.46 9.65 4.20
N SER A 218 -5.10 8.47 4.17
CA SER A 218 -4.50 7.22 3.68
C SER A 218 -3.26 6.85 4.47
N GLY A 219 -3.37 6.98 5.79
CA GLY A 219 -2.33 6.63 6.74
C GLY A 219 -2.83 5.57 7.70
N ASN A 220 -1.87 4.98 8.43
CA ASN A 220 -2.15 3.93 9.39
C ASN A 220 -1.81 4.40 10.81
N PHE A 221 -2.67 4.04 11.75
CA PHE A 221 -2.35 4.08 13.17
C PHE A 221 -2.37 2.67 13.74
N ARG A 222 -1.39 2.35 14.60
CA ARG A 222 -1.32 1.04 15.25
C ARG A 222 -1.00 1.20 16.73
N PHE A 223 -1.86 0.67 17.59
CA PHE A 223 -1.58 0.53 19.01
C PHE A 223 -1.33 -0.95 19.32
N LEU A 224 -0.07 -1.29 19.59
CA LEU A 224 0.37 -2.67 19.75
C LEU A 224 0.71 -2.96 21.21
N THR A 225 0.16 -4.03 21.78
CA THR A 225 0.43 -4.40 23.18
C THR A 225 0.69 -5.89 23.31
N ARG A 226 1.36 -6.29 24.39
CA ARG A 226 1.50 -7.72 24.74
C ARG A 226 0.15 -8.33 25.09
N ASN A 227 0.05 -9.65 24.97
CA ASN A 227 -1.07 -10.40 25.50
C ASN A 227 -1.14 -10.26 27.03
N ASN A 228 -2.34 -10.18 27.58
CA ASN A 228 -2.61 -10.05 29.01
C ASN A 228 -1.96 -8.82 29.68
N ALA A 229 -1.79 -7.72 28.94
CA ALA A 229 -1.22 -6.48 29.45
C ALA A 229 -2.31 -5.41 29.57
N ALA A 230 -2.41 -4.75 30.73
CA ALA A 230 -3.31 -3.60 30.89
C ALA A 230 -2.69 -2.36 30.26
N ALA A 231 -3.25 -1.93 29.14
CA ALA A 231 -2.73 -0.81 28.37
C ALA A 231 -3.81 0.24 28.13
N LEU A 232 -3.47 1.49 28.41
CA LEU A 232 -4.34 2.65 28.30
C LEU A 232 -3.66 3.72 27.46
N GLU A 233 -4.31 4.09 26.37
CA GLU A 233 -3.90 5.21 25.53
C GLU A 233 -5.07 6.14 25.23
N ARG A 234 -4.77 7.40 24.92
CA ARG A 234 -5.75 8.40 24.51
C ARG A 234 -5.28 9.14 23.27
N ILE A 235 -6.23 9.36 22.36
CA ILE A 235 -6.16 10.29 21.24
C ILE A 235 -7.15 11.41 21.53
N GLY A 236 -6.78 12.65 21.21
CA GLY A 236 -7.67 13.81 21.23
C GLY A 236 -8.70 13.70 20.12
N THR A 237 -8.47 14.38 19.02
CA THR A 237 -9.29 14.27 17.81
C THR A 237 -8.66 13.28 16.84
N LEU A 238 -9.45 12.33 16.33
CA LEU A 238 -9.13 11.54 15.15
C LEU A 238 -9.81 12.17 13.93
N THR A 239 -9.01 12.73 13.02
CA THR A 239 -9.48 13.32 11.77
C THR A 239 -9.13 12.41 10.61
N VAL A 240 -10.12 11.96 9.84
CA VAL A 240 -9.92 11.16 8.65
C VAL A 240 -10.02 12.07 7.43
N GLY A 241 -8.89 12.29 6.77
CA GLY A 241 -8.78 13.00 5.51
C GLY A 241 -8.99 12.07 4.32
N GLN A 242 -8.38 12.41 3.19
CA GLN A 242 -8.62 11.70 1.93
C GLN A 242 -8.12 10.25 1.93
N GLY A 243 -8.87 9.41 1.20
CA GLY A 243 -8.55 8.01 0.93
C GLY A 243 -8.84 7.06 2.10
N ALA A 244 -8.34 5.84 2.00
CA ALA A 244 -8.66 4.77 2.94
C ALA A 244 -7.57 4.62 4.01
N SER A 245 -7.92 4.93 5.26
CA SER A 245 -7.02 4.88 6.41
C SER A 245 -7.31 3.66 7.28
N LYS A 246 -6.31 3.20 8.04
CA LYS A 246 -6.43 2.08 8.97
C LYS A 246 -6.17 2.51 10.40
N PHE A 247 -6.98 2.04 11.33
CA PHE A 247 -6.77 2.17 12.77
C PHE A 247 -6.73 0.79 13.41
N GLU A 248 -5.55 0.33 13.81
CA GLU A 248 -5.34 -1.00 14.34
C GLU A 248 -5.09 -0.97 15.85
N VAL A 249 -5.71 -1.89 16.58
CA VAL A 249 -5.40 -2.16 17.98
C VAL A 249 -5.12 -3.63 18.17
N SER A 250 -3.92 -3.94 18.69
CA SER A 250 -3.48 -5.27 19.05
C SER A 250 -3.30 -5.41 20.55
N GLY A 251 -3.66 -6.57 21.09
CA GLY A 251 -3.57 -6.83 22.53
C GLY A 251 -4.75 -7.65 23.04
N GLY A 252 -4.86 -7.74 24.37
CA GLY A 252 -6.03 -8.34 25.01
C GLY A 252 -6.16 -9.85 24.83
N GLY A 253 -5.18 -10.61 25.31
CA GLY A 253 -5.30 -12.07 25.42
C GLY A 253 -6.47 -12.52 26.33
N PRO A 254 -6.72 -13.83 26.47
CA PRO A 254 -7.86 -14.37 27.25
C PRO A 254 -7.84 -14.08 28.77
N GLY A 255 -6.88 -13.28 29.27
CA GLY A 255 -6.82 -12.84 30.66
C GLY A 255 -7.74 -11.68 31.02
N LYS A 256 -7.72 -11.28 32.30
CA LYS A 256 -8.56 -10.19 32.88
C LYS A 256 -8.06 -8.78 32.59
N LEU A 257 -6.91 -8.62 31.94
CA LEU A 257 -6.30 -7.32 31.65
C LEU A 257 -6.52 -6.96 30.19
N GLY A 258 -7.14 -5.80 29.95
CA GLY A 258 -7.51 -5.33 28.61
C GLY A 258 -6.67 -4.17 28.11
N THR A 259 -6.62 -4.05 26.79
CA THR A 259 -6.07 -2.93 26.04
C THR A 259 -7.23 -1.99 25.68
N THR A 260 -7.16 -0.75 26.14
CA THR A 260 -8.15 0.28 25.81
C THR A 260 -7.47 1.50 25.21
N ILE A 261 -7.97 1.95 24.06
CA ILE A 261 -7.66 3.25 23.50
C ILE A 261 -8.91 4.12 23.47
N SER A 262 -8.81 5.34 24.02
CA SER A 262 -9.89 6.30 24.02
C SER A 262 -9.67 7.37 22.95
N ILE A 263 -10.67 7.62 22.11
CA ILE A 263 -10.66 8.68 21.11
C ILE A 263 -11.59 9.79 21.59
N GLY A 264 -11.09 11.01 21.70
CA GLY A 264 -11.88 12.18 22.12
C GLY A 264 -13.05 12.44 21.16
N LYS A 265 -12.74 12.70 19.88
CA LYS A 265 -13.71 12.98 18.82
C LYS A 265 -13.28 12.31 17.51
N LEU A 266 -14.22 11.78 16.74
CA LEU A 266 -14.03 11.33 15.35
C LEU A 266 -14.57 12.39 14.40
N SER A 267 -13.83 12.71 13.34
CA SER A 267 -14.28 13.61 12.28
C SER A 267 -13.77 13.19 10.90
N PHE A 268 -14.55 13.48 9.85
CA PHE A 268 -14.17 13.25 8.45
C PHE A 268 -14.01 14.60 7.77
N ALA A 269 -12.83 14.85 7.19
CA ALA A 269 -12.46 16.14 6.60
C ALA A 269 -12.63 16.19 5.07
N ALA A 270 -12.83 15.05 4.42
CA ALA A 270 -12.96 14.96 2.96
C ALA A 270 -14.11 14.02 2.54
N PRO A 271 -14.72 14.24 1.35
CA PRO A 271 -15.73 13.33 0.80
C PRO A 271 -15.22 11.90 0.61
N ALA A 272 -13.99 11.75 0.10
CA ALA A 272 -13.35 10.47 -0.20
C ALA A 272 -12.71 9.77 1.02
N ALA A 273 -12.98 10.24 2.23
CA ALA A 273 -12.40 9.70 3.46
C ALA A 273 -13.05 8.34 3.82
N HIS A 274 -12.25 7.34 4.17
CA HIS A 274 -12.71 6.06 4.70
C HIS A 274 -11.80 5.58 5.82
N LEU A 275 -12.37 4.96 6.85
CA LEU A 275 -11.63 4.44 8.00
C LEU A 275 -11.98 2.97 8.26
N ASN A 276 -10.98 2.10 8.25
CA ASN A 276 -11.15 0.72 8.70
C ASN A 276 -10.52 0.55 10.09
N PHE A 277 -11.34 0.20 11.08
CA PHE A 277 -10.85 -0.22 12.38
C PHE A 277 -10.54 -1.71 12.39
N VAL A 278 -9.35 -2.08 12.83
CA VAL A 278 -8.92 -3.48 12.83
C VAL A 278 -8.50 -3.90 14.23
N ALA A 279 -9.09 -4.98 14.73
CA ALA A 279 -8.58 -5.66 15.91
C ALA A 279 -7.64 -6.78 15.44
N SER A 280 -6.45 -6.86 16.03
CA SER A 280 -5.45 -7.81 15.58
C SER A 280 -5.92 -9.25 15.79
N ASN A 281 -5.62 -10.11 14.80
CA ASN A 281 -6.16 -11.47 14.59
C ASN A 281 -7.54 -11.54 13.91
N GLY A 282 -8.09 -10.42 13.44
CA GLY A 282 -9.35 -10.41 12.69
C GLY A 282 -10.59 -10.70 13.54
N SER A 283 -10.45 -10.82 14.86
CA SER A 283 -11.60 -10.89 15.77
C SER A 283 -12.23 -9.52 15.94
N ASP A 284 -13.50 -9.47 16.31
CA ASP A 284 -14.13 -8.21 16.69
C ASP A 284 -13.53 -7.60 17.96
N PHE A 285 -13.70 -6.28 18.11
CA PHE A 285 -13.36 -5.57 19.33
C PHE A 285 -14.15 -6.15 20.52
N SER A 286 -13.43 -6.79 21.44
CA SER A 286 -13.99 -7.47 22.61
C SER A 286 -13.88 -6.60 23.87
N GLN A 287 -14.29 -7.15 25.01
CA GLN A 287 -14.06 -6.51 26.31
C GLN A 287 -12.56 -6.36 26.64
N ASN A 288 -11.69 -7.16 26.02
CA ASN A 288 -10.25 -7.14 26.29
C ASN A 288 -9.47 -6.26 25.32
N THR A 289 -10.03 -5.92 24.16
CA THR A 289 -9.42 -4.99 23.19
C THR A 289 -10.49 -4.01 22.74
N THR A 290 -10.43 -2.80 23.29
CA THR A 290 -11.50 -1.82 23.17
C THR A 290 -11.01 -0.51 22.57
N VAL A 291 -11.73 -0.02 21.56
CA VAL A 291 -11.70 1.39 21.14
C VAL A 291 -12.93 2.06 21.73
N LYS A 292 -12.75 3.12 22.52
CA LYS A 292 -13.84 3.86 23.17
C LYS A 292 -13.87 5.30 22.71
N PHE A 293 -15.03 5.82 22.35
CA PHE A 293 -15.20 7.23 22.05
C PHE A 293 -15.64 8.01 23.30
N LEU A 294 -14.97 9.12 23.59
CA LEU A 294 -15.36 10.01 24.68
C LEU A 294 -16.56 10.87 24.26
N GLN A 295 -16.54 11.39 23.03
CA GLN A 295 -17.70 11.96 22.35
C GLN A 295 -18.30 10.89 21.43
N LYS A 296 -19.57 10.54 21.65
CA LYS A 296 -20.28 9.58 20.80
C LYS A 296 -20.25 10.04 19.34
N PRO A 297 -19.76 9.22 18.38
CA PRO A 297 -19.83 9.54 16.96
C PRO A 297 -21.28 9.71 16.50
N GLU A 298 -21.47 10.54 15.48
CA GLU A 298 -22.76 10.62 14.81
C GLU A 298 -23.05 9.28 14.11
N LEU A 299 -24.24 8.74 14.35
CA LEU A 299 -24.71 7.51 13.74
C LEU A 299 -25.77 7.84 12.71
N LEU A 300 -25.60 7.36 11.49
CA LEU A 300 -26.62 7.37 10.46
C LEU A 300 -27.24 5.98 10.40
N HIS A 301 -28.51 5.85 10.77
CA HIS A 301 -29.22 4.56 10.83
C HIS A 301 -28.47 3.49 11.65
N GLY A 302 -27.86 3.90 12.76
CA GLY A 302 -27.16 2.98 13.67
C GLY A 302 -25.72 2.64 13.30
N VAL A 303 -25.19 3.15 12.18
CA VAL A 303 -23.80 2.94 11.76
C VAL A 303 -23.02 4.25 11.73
N ILE A 304 -21.72 4.20 11.96
CA ILE A 304 -20.80 5.31 11.74
C ILE A 304 -20.53 5.37 10.24
N PRO A 305 -20.93 6.43 9.51
CA PRO A 305 -20.66 6.55 8.09
C PRO A 305 -19.17 6.40 7.77
N ARG A 306 -18.84 5.87 6.59
CA ARG A 306 -17.46 5.77 6.08
C ARG A 306 -16.49 4.96 6.93
N THR A 307 -17.03 4.06 7.75
CA THR A 307 -16.26 3.33 8.74
C THR A 307 -16.59 1.86 8.72
N THR A 308 -15.57 1.01 8.59
CA THR A 308 -15.70 -0.44 8.71
C THR A 308 -14.95 -1.00 9.92
N VAL A 309 -15.33 -2.20 10.34
CA VAL A 309 -14.60 -3.03 11.31
C VAL A 309 -14.10 -4.27 10.58
N ASN A 310 -12.80 -4.50 10.68
CA ASN A 310 -12.06 -5.60 10.04
C ASN A 310 -12.26 -5.68 8.51
N GLY A 311 -12.78 -4.62 7.87
CA GLY A 311 -13.17 -4.63 6.46
C GLY A 311 -14.40 -5.50 6.14
N CYS A 312 -15.10 -6.02 7.15
CA CYS A 312 -16.20 -6.97 6.98
C CYS A 312 -17.59 -6.38 7.29
N ASP A 313 -17.63 -5.40 8.20
CA ASP A 313 -18.88 -4.83 8.68
C ASP A 313 -18.81 -3.32 8.79
N TRP A 314 -19.96 -2.64 8.67
CA TRP A 314 -20.05 -1.25 9.07
C TRP A 314 -19.77 -1.10 10.57
N ALA A 315 -19.12 0.00 10.96
CA ALA A 315 -18.86 0.26 12.36
C ALA A 315 -20.09 0.84 13.08
N THR A 316 -20.21 0.55 14.37
CA THR A 316 -21.18 1.17 15.27
C THR A 316 -20.56 1.38 16.66
N VAL A 317 -21.32 1.94 17.59
CA VAL A 317 -20.95 2.03 19.01
C VAL A 317 -22.06 1.46 19.90
N ASP A 318 -21.66 0.78 20.97
CA ASP A 318 -22.59 0.30 21.99
C ASP A 318 -23.03 1.41 22.98
N SER A 319 -23.80 1.04 24.01
CA SER A 319 -24.28 1.97 25.05
C SER A 319 -23.17 2.61 25.89
N HIS A 320 -21.94 2.07 25.84
CA HIS A 320 -20.76 2.58 26.53
C HIS A 320 -19.82 3.36 25.59
N ASN A 321 -20.28 3.69 24.38
CA ASN A 321 -19.51 4.30 23.30
C ASN A 321 -18.30 3.46 22.87
N GLN A 322 -18.35 2.14 23.06
CA GLN A 322 -17.31 1.25 22.58
C GLN A 322 -17.59 0.85 21.14
N LEU A 323 -16.54 0.90 20.30
CA LEU A 323 -16.61 0.49 18.90
C LEU A 323 -17.01 -0.98 18.78
N ARG A 324 -17.91 -1.27 17.85
CA ARG A 324 -18.37 -2.62 17.48
C ARG A 324 -18.53 -2.74 15.98
N ALA A 325 -18.44 -3.97 15.47
CA ALA A 325 -19.05 -4.31 14.19
C ALA A 325 -20.58 -4.18 14.33
N TYR A 326 -21.23 -3.58 13.34
CA TYR A 326 -22.70 -3.51 13.31
C TYR A 326 -23.25 -4.90 13.02
N SER A 327 -24.12 -5.42 13.89
CA SER A 327 -24.71 -6.75 13.75
C SER A 327 -26.22 -6.75 13.55
N GLY A 328 -26.85 -5.56 13.54
CA GLY A 328 -28.30 -5.40 13.47
C GLY A 328 -28.85 -5.45 12.04
N TYR A 329 -28.31 -6.29 11.17
CA TYR A 329 -28.77 -6.37 9.79
C TYR A 329 -30.10 -7.12 9.68
N GLU A 330 -30.99 -6.61 8.82
CA GLU A 330 -32.21 -7.30 8.42
C GLU A 330 -31.87 -8.37 7.37
N THR A 331 -32.10 -9.64 7.71
CA THR A 331 -31.77 -10.79 6.87
C THR A 331 -32.98 -11.39 6.14
N GLY A 332 -34.18 -10.83 6.39
CA GLY A 332 -35.45 -11.26 5.84
C GLY A 332 -35.71 -10.81 4.39
N SER A 333 -36.99 -10.86 3.99
CA SER A 333 -37.46 -10.48 2.65
C SER A 333 -37.31 -8.98 2.40
N ASP A 334 -37.16 -8.59 1.12
CA ASP A 334 -37.17 -7.20 0.65
C ASP A 334 -38.37 -6.37 1.15
N LYS A 335 -39.49 -7.01 1.51
CA LYS A 335 -40.69 -6.35 2.02
C LYS A 335 -40.48 -5.63 3.35
N SER A 336 -39.51 -6.04 4.16
CA SER A 336 -39.15 -5.34 5.39
C SER A 336 -38.17 -4.18 5.16
N TRP A 337 -37.66 -4.00 3.94
CA TRP A 337 -36.71 -2.93 3.64
C TRP A 337 -37.40 -1.57 3.62
N GLY A 338 -36.94 -0.70 4.52
CA GLY A 338 -37.30 0.71 4.57
C GLY A 338 -36.05 1.58 4.74
N PRO A 339 -36.16 2.91 4.59
CA PRO A 339 -35.00 3.81 4.51
C PRO A 339 -34.00 3.69 5.66
N SER A 340 -34.43 3.31 6.87
CA SER A 340 -33.54 3.13 8.02
C SER A 340 -32.95 1.72 8.19
N VAL A 341 -33.24 0.79 7.27
CA VAL A 341 -32.88 -0.62 7.40
C VAL A 341 -31.49 -0.87 6.82
N ASN A 342 -30.60 -1.46 7.60
CA ASN A 342 -29.36 -2.04 7.09
C ASN A 342 -29.66 -3.50 6.74
N ALA A 343 -29.63 -3.88 5.47
CA ALA A 343 -30.00 -5.21 5.01
C ALA A 343 -28.76 -6.10 4.76
N ALA A 344 -28.86 -7.38 5.09
CA ALA A 344 -27.89 -8.42 4.73
C ALA A 344 -28.66 -9.69 4.32
N PRO A 345 -29.07 -9.81 3.04
CA PRO A 345 -29.87 -10.95 2.60
C PRO A 345 -29.24 -12.29 2.98
N ALA A 346 -30.01 -13.17 3.62
CA ALA A 346 -29.53 -14.51 3.98
C ALA A 346 -29.31 -15.45 2.78
N GLY A 347 -29.75 -15.05 1.59
CA GLY A 347 -29.68 -15.80 0.35
C GLY A 347 -29.87 -14.91 -0.87
N ASN A 348 -29.96 -15.52 -2.05
CA ASN A 348 -30.30 -14.80 -3.28
C ASN A 348 -31.70 -14.18 -3.15
N LEU A 349 -31.84 -12.95 -3.62
CA LEU A 349 -33.04 -12.14 -3.42
C LEU A 349 -33.52 -11.53 -4.73
N LEU A 350 -34.83 -11.63 -4.99
CA LEU A 350 -35.53 -10.91 -6.03
C LEU A 350 -36.33 -9.79 -5.39
N VAL A 351 -36.03 -8.55 -5.75
CA VAL A 351 -36.74 -7.36 -5.24
C VAL A 351 -38.09 -7.26 -5.95
N SER A 352 -39.15 -7.02 -5.17
CA SER A 352 -40.54 -7.10 -5.66
C SER A 352 -41.21 -5.74 -5.93
N ALA A 353 -40.57 -4.64 -5.55
CA ALA A 353 -41.01 -3.27 -5.75
C ALA A 353 -39.83 -2.32 -5.59
N ASP A 354 -40.00 -1.02 -5.89
CA ASP A 354 -38.99 -0.03 -5.51
C ASP A 354 -38.76 -0.06 -3.99
N ARG A 355 -37.49 -0.08 -3.59
CA ARG A 355 -37.08 -0.17 -2.18
C ARG A 355 -36.15 0.98 -1.83
N SER A 356 -36.17 1.32 -0.54
CA SER A 356 -35.17 2.17 0.08
C SER A 356 -34.62 1.48 1.31
N LEU A 357 -33.31 1.60 1.52
CA LEU A 357 -32.61 1.05 2.67
C LEU A 357 -31.45 1.96 3.09
N ALA A 358 -30.93 1.78 4.29
CA ALA A 358 -29.79 2.52 4.81
C ALA A 358 -28.47 1.96 4.26
N SER A 359 -28.27 0.65 4.32
CA SER A 359 -27.09 -0.01 3.74
C SER A 359 -27.41 -1.42 3.25
N LEU A 360 -26.62 -1.93 2.32
CA LEU A 360 -26.71 -3.31 1.85
C LEU A 360 -25.37 -4.03 2.08
N LYS A 361 -25.41 -5.18 2.75
CA LYS A 361 -24.27 -6.07 2.95
C LYS A 361 -24.43 -7.34 2.11
N PHE A 362 -23.39 -7.72 1.40
CA PHE A 362 -23.25 -9.02 0.76
C PHE A 362 -22.21 -9.84 1.50
N GLU A 363 -22.62 -11.02 1.98
CA GLU A 363 -21.69 -11.99 2.58
C GLU A 363 -22.18 -13.44 2.37
N GLY A 364 -21.22 -14.35 2.32
CA GLY A 364 -21.46 -15.80 2.23
C GLY A 364 -21.73 -16.32 0.81
N GLU A 365 -21.88 -17.64 0.75
CA GLU A 365 -22.02 -18.41 -0.50
C GLU A 365 -23.37 -18.16 -1.19
N GLY A 366 -23.41 -18.20 -2.52
CA GLY A 366 -24.65 -18.23 -3.30
C GLY A 366 -25.36 -19.59 -3.27
N LEU A 367 -26.32 -19.81 -4.18
CA LEU A 367 -26.93 -21.13 -4.42
C LEU A 367 -26.11 -21.98 -5.42
N GLY A 368 -24.79 -21.74 -5.51
CA GLY A 368 -23.87 -22.38 -6.46
C GLY A 368 -23.78 -21.73 -7.85
N GLY A 369 -22.77 -22.14 -8.62
CA GLY A 369 -22.48 -21.67 -9.99
C GLY A 369 -21.29 -20.72 -10.07
N ASP A 370 -20.85 -20.42 -11.30
CA ASP A 370 -19.71 -19.52 -11.55
C ASP A 370 -20.09 -18.33 -12.43
N ASP A 371 -19.34 -17.24 -12.31
CA ASP A 371 -19.42 -16.08 -13.21
C ASP A 371 -18.75 -16.36 -14.58
N GLU A 372 -18.57 -15.32 -15.41
CA GLU A 372 -17.91 -15.47 -16.71
C GLU A 372 -16.42 -15.83 -16.63
N ASP A 373 -15.77 -15.46 -15.54
CA ASP A 373 -14.36 -15.69 -15.29
C ASP A 373 -14.13 -16.97 -14.46
N ARG A 374 -15.19 -17.77 -14.26
CA ARG A 374 -15.22 -18.99 -13.43
C ARG A 374 -14.97 -18.75 -11.95
N ASN A 375 -15.27 -17.55 -11.46
CA ASN A 375 -15.30 -17.29 -10.02
C ASN A 375 -16.61 -17.85 -9.44
N PRO A 376 -16.56 -18.55 -8.29
CA PRO A 376 -17.77 -19.07 -7.68
C PRO A 376 -18.69 -17.90 -7.26
N LEU A 377 -19.98 -18.06 -7.48
CA LEU A 377 -20.97 -17.01 -7.21
C LEU A 377 -21.34 -16.96 -5.73
N GLY A 378 -21.34 -15.74 -5.20
CA GLY A 378 -21.87 -15.41 -3.89
C GLY A 378 -23.35 -15.07 -3.94
N ARG A 379 -23.78 -14.26 -2.97
CA ARG A 379 -25.12 -13.65 -2.95
C ARG A 379 -25.44 -12.82 -4.21
N ILE A 380 -26.65 -13.02 -4.73
CA ILE A 380 -27.22 -12.26 -5.85
C ILE A 380 -28.44 -11.48 -5.36
N VAL A 381 -28.44 -10.17 -5.56
CA VAL A 381 -29.63 -9.31 -5.41
C VAL A 381 -30.06 -8.84 -6.80
N ASP A 382 -31.22 -9.31 -7.24
CA ASP A 382 -31.84 -8.95 -8.52
C ASP A 382 -32.93 -7.91 -8.27
N LEU A 383 -32.75 -6.71 -8.83
CA LEU A 383 -33.66 -5.58 -8.65
C LEU A 383 -34.91 -5.71 -9.52
N ASN A 384 -35.00 -6.66 -10.46
CA ASN A 384 -36.17 -6.92 -11.29
C ASN A 384 -36.79 -5.66 -11.97
N ASN A 385 -35.94 -4.79 -12.50
CA ASN A 385 -36.27 -3.48 -13.08
C ASN A 385 -36.83 -2.44 -12.09
N HIS A 386 -36.71 -2.68 -10.78
CA HIS A 386 -37.03 -1.71 -9.75
C HIS A 386 -35.84 -0.82 -9.39
N THR A 387 -36.15 0.25 -8.66
CA THR A 387 -35.16 1.15 -8.08
C THR A 387 -34.84 0.75 -6.65
N LEU A 388 -33.55 0.61 -6.35
CA LEU A 388 -33.03 0.52 -4.98
C LEU A 388 -32.38 1.85 -4.60
N THR A 389 -32.94 2.51 -3.59
CA THR A 389 -32.40 3.76 -3.03
C THR A 389 -31.61 3.49 -1.75
N VAL A 390 -30.29 3.72 -1.77
CA VAL A 390 -29.45 3.63 -0.58
C VAL A 390 -29.38 5.00 0.10
N THR A 391 -29.71 5.08 1.39
CA THR A 391 -29.82 6.37 2.11
C THR A 391 -28.77 6.57 3.20
N GLY A 392 -28.12 5.48 3.62
CA GLY A 392 -27.22 5.42 4.77
C GLY A 392 -25.76 5.22 4.40
N ALA A 393 -25.11 4.18 4.94
CA ALA A 393 -23.66 4.00 4.82
C ALA A 393 -23.17 3.55 3.44
N GLY A 394 -24.03 2.95 2.60
CA GLY A 394 -23.63 2.47 1.28
C GLY A 394 -23.76 0.96 1.13
N ILE A 395 -22.88 0.37 0.30
CA ILE A 395 -22.83 -1.06 0.03
C ILE A 395 -21.51 -1.62 0.56
N ILE A 396 -21.58 -2.77 1.24
CA ILE A 396 -20.40 -3.55 1.63
C ILE A 396 -20.53 -4.96 1.06
N ALA A 397 -19.44 -5.48 0.49
CA ALA A 397 -19.38 -6.84 -0.04
C ALA A 397 -18.09 -7.52 0.41
N THR A 398 -18.23 -8.71 1.00
CA THR A 398 -17.15 -9.40 1.72
C THR A 398 -17.21 -10.89 1.43
N GLY A 399 -16.07 -11.49 1.08
CA GLY A 399 -15.98 -12.94 0.89
C GLY A 399 -14.72 -13.32 0.15
N ASP A 400 -14.00 -14.30 0.70
CA ASP A 400 -12.64 -14.60 0.23
C ASP A 400 -12.58 -15.35 -1.11
N GLU A 401 -13.71 -15.79 -1.66
CA GLU A 401 -13.74 -16.55 -2.93
C GLU A 401 -14.95 -16.23 -3.81
N PHE A 402 -16.01 -15.66 -3.23
CA PHE A 402 -17.31 -15.53 -3.90
C PHE A 402 -17.53 -14.18 -4.57
N ARG A 403 -17.90 -14.20 -5.86
CA ARG A 403 -18.34 -13.00 -6.60
C ARG A 403 -19.80 -12.70 -6.29
N HIS A 404 -20.05 -11.65 -5.52
CA HIS A 404 -21.40 -11.14 -5.27
C HIS A 404 -21.95 -10.38 -6.49
N GLN A 405 -23.27 -10.33 -6.64
CA GLN A 405 -23.90 -9.63 -7.76
C GLN A 405 -25.08 -8.75 -7.31
N LEU A 406 -25.11 -7.51 -7.80
CA LEU A 406 -26.29 -6.64 -7.80
C LEU A 406 -26.70 -6.41 -9.24
N ARG A 407 -27.92 -6.79 -9.62
CA ARG A 407 -28.31 -6.75 -11.03
C ARG A 407 -29.71 -6.25 -11.32
N GLY A 408 -29.92 -5.82 -12.57
CA GLY A 408 -31.24 -5.72 -13.19
C GLY A 408 -32.14 -4.64 -12.60
N GLY A 409 -31.79 -3.37 -12.69
CA GLY A 409 -32.64 -2.25 -12.22
C GLY A 409 -31.89 -0.93 -12.14
N THR A 410 -32.29 -0.07 -11.20
CA THR A 410 -31.63 1.22 -10.95
C THR A 410 -31.12 1.28 -9.52
N LEU A 411 -29.87 1.68 -9.35
CA LEU A 411 -29.30 2.04 -8.04
C LEU A 411 -29.28 3.57 -7.95
N THR A 412 -29.95 4.10 -6.93
CA THR A 412 -29.90 5.53 -6.58
C THR A 412 -29.44 5.73 -5.12
N THR A 413 -28.98 6.93 -4.75
CA THR A 413 -28.65 7.29 -3.37
C THR A 413 -29.10 8.71 -3.06
N THR A 414 -29.38 8.98 -1.80
CA THR A 414 -29.69 10.35 -1.33
C THR A 414 -28.43 11.11 -0.89
N ARG A 415 -27.27 10.45 -0.95
CA ARG A 415 -25.98 11.01 -0.54
C ARG A 415 -25.24 11.64 -1.71
N ASP A 416 -24.30 12.51 -1.38
CA ASP A 416 -23.40 13.10 -2.37
C ASP A 416 -22.49 12.05 -3.04
N ASN A 417 -22.30 10.87 -2.43
CA ASN A 417 -21.46 9.81 -2.97
C ASN A 417 -22.06 8.42 -2.68
N TYR A 418 -21.95 7.50 -3.63
CA TYR A 418 -22.07 6.07 -3.39
C TYR A 418 -20.80 5.55 -2.75
N GLU A 419 -20.88 5.10 -1.51
CA GLU A 419 -19.78 4.35 -0.91
C GLU A 419 -19.99 2.86 -1.14
N ILE A 420 -19.00 2.22 -1.80
CA ILE A 420 -19.00 0.79 -2.06
C ILE A 420 -17.68 0.22 -1.55
N HIS A 421 -17.75 -0.48 -0.42
CA HIS A 421 -16.63 -1.21 0.16
C HIS A 421 -16.64 -2.65 -0.33
N VAL A 422 -15.55 -3.10 -0.94
CA VAL A 422 -15.40 -4.48 -1.40
C VAL A 422 -14.09 -5.03 -0.89
N SER A 423 -14.15 -6.10 -0.10
CA SER A 423 -12.99 -6.78 0.47
C SER A 423 -12.97 -8.27 0.12
N GLY A 424 -11.78 -8.86 0.15
CA GLY A 424 -11.56 -10.26 -0.23
C GLY A 424 -11.41 -10.46 -1.73
N THR A 425 -10.97 -11.66 -2.13
CA THR A 425 -10.67 -11.97 -3.54
C THR A 425 -11.93 -12.19 -4.37
N GLY A 426 -13.04 -12.55 -3.71
CA GLY A 426 -14.32 -12.87 -4.31
C GLY A 426 -14.99 -11.69 -5.00
N GLY A 427 -15.01 -10.50 -4.38
CA GLY A 427 -15.45 -9.21 -4.92
C GLY A 427 -16.95 -9.01 -5.23
N LEU A 428 -17.31 -7.91 -5.90
CA LEU A 428 -18.69 -7.51 -6.24
C LEU A 428 -18.82 -7.13 -7.71
N ALA A 429 -19.87 -7.61 -8.39
CA ALA A 429 -20.28 -7.16 -9.71
C ALA A 429 -21.62 -6.41 -9.65
N ILE A 430 -21.69 -5.25 -10.29
CA ILE A 430 -22.93 -4.51 -10.55
C ILE A 430 -23.25 -4.67 -12.04
N GLU A 431 -24.23 -5.55 -12.31
CA GLU A 431 -24.58 -6.02 -13.65
C GLU A 431 -25.88 -5.41 -14.15
N ASN A 432 -25.87 -4.74 -15.29
CA ASN A 432 -27.09 -4.14 -15.86
C ASN A 432 -27.88 -3.21 -14.91
N THR A 433 -27.26 -2.79 -13.81
CA THR A 433 -27.83 -1.83 -12.87
C THR A 433 -27.34 -0.45 -13.26
N ILE A 434 -28.27 0.47 -13.49
CA ILE A 434 -27.94 1.86 -13.80
C ILE A 434 -27.65 2.56 -12.48
N ILE A 435 -26.43 3.08 -12.32
CA ILE A 435 -26.12 3.97 -11.21
C ILE A 435 -26.43 5.40 -11.68
N THR A 436 -27.25 6.10 -10.89
CA THR A 436 -27.83 7.40 -11.26
C THR A 436 -27.46 8.49 -10.26
N ASP A 437 -27.56 9.75 -10.68
CA ASP A 437 -27.52 10.87 -9.73
C ASP A 437 -28.67 10.77 -8.72
N GLY A 438 -28.39 11.23 -7.51
CA GLY A 438 -29.39 11.31 -6.46
C GLY A 438 -30.41 12.42 -6.72
N PRO A 439 -31.51 12.44 -5.95
CA PRO A 439 -32.51 13.50 -6.04
C PRO A 439 -31.95 14.89 -5.69
N ASN A 440 -30.79 14.95 -5.03
CA ASN A 440 -30.14 16.17 -4.57
C ASN A 440 -29.10 16.72 -5.57
N GLY A 441 -28.91 16.09 -6.73
CA GLY A 441 -27.97 16.52 -7.76
C GLY A 441 -26.84 15.51 -8.02
N PRO A 442 -25.71 15.96 -8.58
CA PRO A 442 -24.58 15.11 -8.94
C PRO A 442 -24.12 14.23 -7.77
N THR A 443 -24.02 12.93 -8.02
CA THR A 443 -23.55 11.96 -7.05
C THR A 443 -22.24 11.33 -7.51
N GLY A 444 -21.24 11.32 -6.63
CA GLY A 444 -19.96 10.67 -6.85
C GLY A 444 -19.96 9.18 -6.49
N LEU A 445 -18.81 8.52 -6.68
CA LEU A 445 -18.58 7.13 -6.31
C LEU A 445 -17.29 7.01 -5.51
N ILE A 446 -17.32 6.27 -4.40
CA ILE A 446 -16.16 5.96 -3.57
C ILE A 446 -16.03 4.44 -3.49
N LYS A 447 -14.95 3.91 -4.06
CA LYS A 447 -14.56 2.50 -3.96
C LYS A 447 -13.45 2.34 -2.92
N THR A 448 -13.69 1.50 -1.92
CA THR A 448 -12.73 1.14 -0.86
C THR A 448 -12.65 -0.38 -0.67
N GLY A 449 -11.73 -0.84 0.18
CA GLY A 449 -11.44 -2.27 0.36
C GLY A 449 -10.57 -2.82 -0.77
N ASP A 450 -9.82 -3.88 -0.48
CA ASP A 450 -8.82 -4.48 -1.37
C ASP A 450 -9.40 -5.31 -2.52
N GLY A 451 -10.67 -5.71 -2.40
CA GLY A 451 -11.39 -6.49 -3.41
C GLY A 451 -11.75 -5.69 -4.67
N GLU A 452 -12.30 -6.41 -5.64
CA GLU A 452 -12.67 -5.86 -6.94
C GLU A 452 -14.15 -5.52 -7.04
N LEU A 453 -14.47 -4.29 -7.49
CA LEU A 453 -15.78 -3.89 -7.94
C LEU A 453 -15.84 -3.91 -9.47
N VAL A 454 -16.77 -4.63 -10.05
CA VAL A 454 -16.94 -4.75 -11.51
C VAL A 454 -18.23 -4.08 -11.94
N PHE A 455 -18.19 -3.18 -12.92
CA PHE A 455 -19.36 -2.70 -13.64
C PHE A 455 -19.45 -3.41 -14.98
N SER A 456 -20.41 -4.34 -15.11
CA SER A 456 -20.49 -5.24 -16.26
C SER A 456 -21.85 -5.22 -16.96
N SER A 457 -21.82 -5.68 -18.21
CA SER A 457 -23.03 -5.93 -19.00
C SER A 457 -23.56 -7.35 -18.78
N PRO A 458 -24.88 -7.56 -18.86
CA PRO A 458 -25.46 -8.90 -18.76
C PRO A 458 -25.05 -9.80 -19.95
N LYS A 459 -25.10 -11.11 -19.74
CA LYS A 459 -24.85 -12.12 -20.79
C LYS A 459 -25.84 -11.95 -21.95
N PRO A 460 -25.38 -11.88 -23.22
CA PRO A 460 -26.27 -11.97 -24.38
C PRO A 460 -27.14 -13.23 -24.30
N PRO A 461 -28.42 -13.21 -24.73
CA PRO A 461 -29.15 -12.15 -25.43
C PRO A 461 -29.91 -11.19 -24.50
N ALA A 462 -29.23 -10.54 -23.56
CA ALA A 462 -29.84 -9.58 -22.65
C ALA A 462 -30.19 -8.21 -23.30
N PRO A 463 -31.11 -7.44 -22.69
CA PRO A 463 -31.57 -6.13 -23.17
C PRO A 463 -30.45 -5.09 -23.39
N LYS A 464 -30.83 -3.97 -24.02
CA LYS A 464 -29.94 -2.82 -24.26
C LYS A 464 -29.38 -2.32 -22.92
N VAL A 465 -28.06 -2.31 -22.81
CA VAL A 465 -27.34 -1.73 -21.67
C VAL A 465 -27.40 -0.21 -21.80
N ASN A 466 -27.86 0.47 -20.75
CA ASN A 466 -27.91 1.93 -20.68
C ASN A 466 -26.71 2.45 -19.90
N ASP A 467 -26.22 3.62 -20.26
CA ASP A 467 -25.14 4.34 -19.56
C ASP A 467 -25.49 4.53 -18.08
N ASN A 468 -24.46 4.50 -17.23
CA ASN A 468 -24.61 5.11 -15.92
C ASN A 468 -24.81 6.63 -16.13
N SER A 469 -25.49 7.28 -15.20
CA SER A 469 -25.78 8.72 -15.29
C SER A 469 -25.28 9.52 -14.10
N PHE A 470 -24.54 8.91 -13.17
CA PHE A 470 -23.97 9.63 -12.03
C PHE A 470 -22.83 10.56 -12.49
N THR A 471 -22.88 11.84 -12.14
CA THR A 471 -21.97 12.86 -12.70
C THR A 471 -20.94 13.41 -11.71
N GLY A 472 -21.00 13.00 -10.44
CA GLY A 472 -20.04 13.42 -9.42
C GLY A 472 -18.67 12.74 -9.55
N ASP A 473 -17.75 13.14 -8.68
CA ASP A 473 -16.37 12.65 -8.65
C ASP A 473 -16.29 11.15 -8.34
N VAL A 474 -15.33 10.45 -8.96
CA VAL A 474 -15.05 9.04 -8.68
C VAL A 474 -13.73 8.90 -7.94
N TYR A 475 -13.74 8.22 -6.80
CA TYR A 475 -12.57 7.90 -5.99
C TYR A 475 -12.40 6.39 -5.92
N VAL A 476 -11.29 5.88 -6.45
CA VAL A 476 -10.85 4.49 -6.27
C VAL A 476 -9.73 4.50 -5.25
N ASN A 477 -10.08 4.40 -3.97
CA ASN A 477 -9.12 4.53 -2.87
C ASN A 477 -8.30 3.26 -2.66
N GLN A 478 -8.91 2.09 -2.85
CA GLN A 478 -8.30 0.77 -2.66
C GLN A 478 -8.90 -0.28 -3.59
N GLY A 479 -8.10 -1.32 -3.88
CA GLY A 479 -8.53 -2.47 -4.67
C GLY A 479 -8.68 -2.13 -6.15
N THR A 480 -9.58 -2.83 -6.83
CA THR A 480 -9.79 -2.63 -8.28
C THR A 480 -11.23 -2.18 -8.56
N LEU A 481 -11.39 -1.18 -9.44
CA LEU A 481 -12.63 -0.86 -10.14
C LEU A 481 -12.49 -1.29 -11.61
N THR A 482 -13.20 -2.34 -12.01
CA THR A 482 -13.18 -2.87 -13.38
C THR A 482 -14.41 -2.42 -14.14
N LEU A 483 -14.18 -1.78 -15.29
CA LEU A 483 -15.19 -1.36 -16.24
C LEU A 483 -15.23 -2.40 -17.37
N PHE A 484 -16.31 -3.18 -17.44
CA PHE A 484 -16.45 -4.30 -18.38
C PHE A 484 -17.82 -4.33 -19.07
N ARG A 485 -18.15 -3.25 -19.81
CA ARG A 485 -19.37 -3.24 -20.63
C ARG A 485 -19.08 -3.70 -22.05
N LYS A 486 -19.75 -4.76 -22.52
CA LYS A 486 -19.42 -5.45 -23.78
C LYS A 486 -19.68 -4.64 -25.06
N ARG A 487 -20.37 -3.50 -24.98
CA ARG A 487 -20.69 -2.63 -26.13
C ARG A 487 -19.90 -1.32 -26.05
N GLY A 488 -19.13 -1.03 -27.10
CA GLY A 488 -18.36 0.21 -27.24
C GLY A 488 -19.27 1.37 -27.65
N SER A 489 -19.84 2.05 -26.65
CA SER A 489 -20.52 3.36 -26.73
C SER A 489 -21.17 3.71 -25.38
N VAL A 490 -20.89 2.94 -24.32
CA VAL A 490 -21.61 3.01 -23.06
C VAL A 490 -20.62 3.44 -22.00
N HIS A 491 -20.80 4.64 -21.47
CA HIS A 491 -19.96 5.15 -20.39
C HIS A 491 -20.36 4.48 -19.07
N ASN A 492 -19.40 3.79 -18.46
CA ASN A 492 -19.52 3.35 -17.07
C ASN A 492 -19.32 4.52 -16.11
N ILE A 493 -18.44 5.46 -16.47
CA ILE A 493 -18.16 6.66 -15.70
C ILE A 493 -18.41 7.86 -16.60
N PRO A 494 -19.59 8.49 -16.52
CA PRO A 494 -19.89 9.70 -17.29
C PRO A 494 -19.37 10.96 -16.60
N GLY A 495 -19.04 10.90 -15.30
CA GLY A 495 -18.44 11.99 -14.53
C GLY A 495 -17.06 12.43 -15.07
N LEU A 496 -16.64 13.64 -14.68
CA LEU A 496 -15.47 14.31 -15.26
C LEU A 496 -14.18 14.12 -14.45
N ASN A 497 -14.25 13.85 -13.14
CA ASN A 497 -13.07 13.72 -12.31
C ASN A 497 -12.97 12.31 -11.73
N ILE A 498 -11.84 11.68 -11.94
CA ILE A 498 -11.54 10.33 -11.44
C ILE A 498 -10.20 10.39 -10.71
N TYR A 499 -10.19 9.94 -9.47
CA TYR A 499 -8.99 9.87 -8.63
C TYR A 499 -8.71 8.41 -8.27
N VAL A 500 -7.52 7.93 -8.58
CA VAL A 500 -7.09 6.55 -8.32
C VAL A 500 -5.94 6.57 -7.33
N GLY A 501 -6.11 5.84 -6.24
CA GLY A 501 -5.18 5.82 -5.12
C GLY A 501 -5.23 7.08 -4.26
N ALA A 502 -4.48 7.00 -3.18
CA ALA A 502 -4.18 8.11 -2.26
C ALA A 502 -2.86 7.83 -1.50
N GLY A 503 -1.93 7.14 -2.17
CA GLY A 503 -0.59 6.79 -1.67
C GLY A 503 -0.49 5.55 -0.78
N GLN A 504 -1.60 4.90 -0.41
CA GLN A 504 -1.61 3.66 0.36
C GLN A 504 -2.17 2.48 -0.44
N GLY A 505 -1.38 1.38 -0.51
CA GLY A 505 -1.81 0.16 -1.17
C GLY A 505 -2.05 0.33 -2.67
N ASN A 506 -2.32 -0.77 -3.36
CA ASN A 506 -2.60 -0.69 -4.79
C ASN A 506 -4.07 -0.31 -5.00
N ALA A 507 -4.27 0.73 -5.80
CA ALA A 507 -5.57 1.13 -6.30
C ALA A 507 -5.55 1.11 -7.82
N ARG A 508 -6.57 0.51 -8.42
CA ARG A 508 -6.61 0.30 -9.87
C ARG A 508 -7.96 0.65 -10.44
N ILE A 509 -7.95 1.39 -11.55
CA ILE A 509 -9.07 1.43 -12.49
C ILE A 509 -8.70 0.60 -13.72
N SER A 510 -9.57 -0.31 -14.13
CA SER A 510 -9.34 -1.22 -15.26
C SER A 510 -10.41 -1.03 -16.31
N VAL A 511 -10.02 -0.69 -17.54
CA VAL A 511 -10.91 -0.71 -18.71
C VAL A 511 -10.71 -2.04 -19.41
N ARG A 512 -11.71 -2.93 -19.31
CA ARG A 512 -11.61 -4.31 -19.79
C ARG A 512 -12.41 -4.51 -21.07
N GLY A 513 -11.77 -5.03 -22.11
CA GLY A 513 -12.39 -5.54 -23.35
C GLY A 513 -13.00 -4.51 -24.30
N ALA A 514 -13.91 -3.65 -23.82
CA ALA A 514 -14.55 -2.62 -24.64
C ALA A 514 -13.86 -1.26 -24.52
N SER A 515 -14.10 -0.42 -25.53
CA SER A 515 -13.52 0.91 -25.66
C SER A 515 -14.46 2.00 -25.11
N GLU A 516 -13.88 3.15 -24.73
CA GLU A 516 -14.57 4.39 -24.33
C GLU A 516 -15.53 4.21 -23.14
N GLN A 517 -15.11 3.44 -22.13
CA GLN A 517 -15.92 3.18 -20.93
C GLN A 517 -15.88 4.34 -19.93
N ILE A 518 -14.92 5.24 -20.06
CA ILE A 518 -14.82 6.50 -19.34
C ILE A 518 -15.17 7.64 -20.31
N ASN A 519 -15.80 8.71 -19.80
CA ASN A 519 -16.07 9.92 -20.57
C ASN A 519 -14.77 10.47 -21.18
N GLU A 520 -14.78 10.78 -22.49
CA GLU A 520 -13.62 11.33 -23.20
C GLU A 520 -13.18 12.70 -22.67
N LYS A 521 -14.06 13.42 -21.97
CA LYS A 521 -13.77 14.70 -21.31
C LYS A 521 -13.21 14.54 -19.90
N ALA A 522 -13.04 13.31 -19.42
CA ALA A 522 -12.61 13.07 -18.05
C ALA A 522 -11.14 13.41 -17.82
N THR A 523 -10.86 13.89 -16.61
CA THR A 523 -9.54 13.95 -16.02
C THR A 523 -9.35 12.76 -15.09
N VAL A 524 -8.32 11.96 -15.33
CA VAL A 524 -7.90 10.88 -14.43
C VAL A 524 -6.65 11.31 -13.69
N THR A 525 -6.68 11.25 -12.36
CA THR A 525 -5.55 11.58 -11.49
C THR A 525 -5.06 10.32 -10.79
N LEU A 526 -3.81 9.92 -11.05
CA LEU A 526 -3.14 8.80 -10.40
C LEU A 526 -2.31 9.31 -9.21
N ARG A 527 -2.72 8.93 -8.00
CA ARG A 527 -2.16 9.38 -6.72
C ARG A 527 -1.49 8.23 -5.97
N GLY A 528 -0.53 7.56 -6.60
CA GLY A 528 0.26 6.54 -5.92
C GLY A 528 1.36 7.17 -5.07
N GLY A 529 2.03 6.35 -4.27
CA GLY A 529 3.04 6.79 -3.30
C GLY A 529 4.01 5.67 -2.93
N PRO A 530 4.89 5.90 -1.93
CA PRO A 530 5.95 4.95 -1.58
C PRO A 530 5.44 3.56 -1.14
N LYS A 531 4.18 3.47 -0.70
CA LYS A 531 3.56 2.24 -0.16
C LYS A 531 2.42 1.72 -1.04
N GLY A 532 2.30 2.18 -2.29
CA GLY A 532 1.21 1.73 -3.17
C GLY A 532 1.15 2.42 -4.51
N GLU A 533 0.82 1.66 -5.55
CA GLU A 533 0.67 2.16 -6.92
C GLU A 533 -0.76 2.65 -7.19
N ALA A 534 -0.89 3.73 -7.97
CA ALA A 534 -2.14 4.10 -8.61
C ALA A 534 -2.11 3.70 -10.09
N ILE A 535 -2.96 2.77 -10.48
CA ILE A 535 -2.85 2.07 -11.76
C ILE A 535 -4.05 2.38 -12.65
N PHE A 536 -3.76 2.87 -13.86
CA PHE A 536 -4.69 2.89 -14.98
C PHE A 536 -4.42 1.68 -15.88
N ARG A 537 -5.30 0.68 -15.86
CA ARG A 537 -5.14 -0.56 -16.60
C ARG A 537 -6.01 -0.59 -17.86
N LEU A 538 -5.38 -0.96 -18.97
CA LEU A 538 -6.02 -1.36 -20.22
C LEU A 538 -5.96 -2.89 -20.31
N ASP A 539 -7.07 -3.55 -20.03
CA ASP A 539 -7.17 -5.00 -19.91
C ASP A 539 -7.83 -5.62 -21.14
N ARG A 540 -7.11 -6.48 -21.84
CA ARG A 540 -7.63 -7.20 -23.01
C ARG A 540 -8.56 -8.33 -22.57
N ALA A 541 -9.82 -8.31 -23.04
CA ALA A 541 -10.75 -9.41 -22.84
C ALA A 541 -10.70 -10.43 -23.99
N GLN A 542 -11.25 -11.63 -23.76
CA GLN A 542 -11.45 -12.67 -24.78
C GLN A 542 -12.83 -12.55 -25.47
N PRO A 543 -12.94 -12.75 -26.80
CA PRO A 543 -11.84 -12.89 -27.78
C PRO A 543 -10.98 -11.63 -27.81
N PRO A 544 -9.68 -11.71 -28.17
CA PRO A 544 -8.69 -10.66 -27.94
C PRO A 544 -9.15 -9.32 -28.54
N ARG A 545 -9.65 -8.45 -27.66
CA ARG A 545 -10.06 -7.08 -27.99
C ARG A 545 -9.29 -6.13 -27.10
N GLY A 546 -8.40 -5.37 -27.73
CA GLY A 546 -7.65 -4.34 -27.04
C GLY A 546 -8.56 -3.16 -26.72
N PRO A 547 -8.69 -2.75 -25.46
CA PRO A 547 -9.47 -1.58 -25.11
C PRO A 547 -8.82 -0.31 -25.68
N ARG A 548 -9.65 0.57 -26.23
CA ARG A 548 -9.26 1.94 -26.59
C ARG A 548 -9.95 2.91 -25.65
N GLN A 549 -9.21 3.85 -25.09
CA GLN A 549 -9.78 4.85 -24.20
C GLN A 549 -9.27 6.23 -24.54
N THR A 550 -10.18 7.19 -24.66
CA THR A 550 -9.86 8.62 -24.79
C THR A 550 -10.05 9.31 -23.44
N LEU A 551 -9.10 10.15 -23.05
CA LEU A 551 -9.19 11.01 -21.86
C LEU A 551 -8.79 12.44 -22.26
N GLN A 552 -9.43 13.43 -21.64
CA GLN A 552 -9.04 14.82 -21.82
C GLN A 552 -7.70 15.08 -21.16
N LYS A 553 -7.50 14.53 -19.95
CA LYS A 553 -6.29 14.76 -19.17
C LYS A 553 -5.95 13.57 -18.29
N LEU A 554 -4.68 13.21 -18.24
CA LEU A 554 -4.11 12.28 -17.28
C LEU A 554 -3.09 13.02 -16.41
N VAL A 555 -3.30 13.02 -15.09
CA VAL A 555 -2.44 13.67 -14.10
C VAL A 555 -1.77 12.63 -13.22
N ILE A 556 -0.47 12.77 -12.99
CA ILE A 556 0.31 11.91 -12.11
C ILE A 556 0.86 12.75 -10.94
N GLU A 557 0.30 12.60 -9.74
CA GLU A 557 0.69 13.38 -8.54
C GLU A 557 1.83 12.72 -7.73
N GLY A 558 2.11 11.44 -7.98
CA GLY A 558 3.11 10.65 -7.27
C GLY A 558 3.64 9.53 -8.16
N SER A 559 3.59 8.27 -7.70
CA SER A 559 3.91 7.12 -8.55
C SER A 559 2.65 6.62 -9.27
N GLY A 560 2.54 6.90 -10.56
CA GLY A 560 1.42 6.46 -11.40
C GLY A 560 1.84 5.35 -12.35
N VAL A 561 0.92 4.42 -12.66
CA VAL A 561 1.18 3.31 -13.59
C VAL A 561 0.15 3.31 -14.70
N ILE A 562 0.61 3.24 -15.95
CA ILE A 562 -0.21 2.79 -17.08
C ILE A 562 0.14 1.33 -17.33
N GLU A 563 -0.84 0.44 -17.21
CA GLU A 563 -0.65 -0.99 -17.35
C GLU A 563 -1.41 -1.53 -18.55
N PHE A 564 -0.69 -2.09 -19.52
CA PHE A 564 -1.26 -2.83 -20.63
C PHE A 564 -1.29 -4.33 -20.28
N TYR A 565 -2.42 -4.78 -19.76
CA TYR A 565 -2.56 -6.16 -19.27
C TYR A 565 -2.91 -7.12 -20.42
N SER A 566 -2.22 -8.26 -20.47
CA SER A 566 -2.38 -9.28 -21.53
C SER A 566 -2.20 -8.72 -22.95
N SER A 567 -1.25 -7.80 -23.12
CA SER A 567 -0.95 -7.07 -24.37
C SER A 567 -0.25 -7.92 -25.45
N TYR A 568 0.53 -8.92 -25.04
CA TYR A 568 1.24 -9.81 -25.97
C TYR A 568 0.25 -10.70 -26.74
N ILE A 569 0.36 -10.64 -28.07
CA ILE A 569 -0.29 -11.57 -29.00
C ILE A 569 0.86 -12.29 -29.66
N GLY A 570 0.99 -13.60 -29.44
CA GLY A 570 2.10 -14.38 -30.00
C GLY A 570 2.32 -14.10 -31.49
N SER A 571 3.56 -14.29 -31.95
CA SER A 571 4.06 -13.92 -33.30
C SER A 571 3.31 -14.52 -34.51
N GLY A 572 2.28 -15.35 -34.31
CA GLY A 572 1.49 -15.98 -35.36
C GLY A 572 0.04 -15.49 -35.50
N GLY A 573 -0.43 -14.54 -34.67
CA GLY A 573 -1.77 -13.97 -34.82
C GLY A 573 -1.77 -12.75 -35.74
N GLU A 574 -2.70 -12.67 -36.70
CA GLU A 574 -2.93 -11.42 -37.43
C GLU A 574 -3.32 -10.31 -36.44
N THR A 575 -2.45 -9.33 -36.27
CA THR A 575 -2.72 -8.13 -35.48
C THR A 575 -3.65 -7.23 -36.28
N THR A 576 -4.96 -7.41 -36.09
CA THR A 576 -5.94 -6.44 -36.60
C THR A 576 -5.94 -5.21 -35.69
N ASP A 577 -6.39 -4.06 -36.19
CA ASP A 577 -6.46 -2.85 -35.35
C ASP A 577 -7.30 -3.08 -34.07
N ASN A 578 -8.26 -4.01 -34.11
CA ASN A 578 -9.14 -4.36 -32.98
C ASN A 578 -8.45 -5.11 -31.83
N THR A 579 -7.25 -5.64 -32.05
CA THR A 579 -6.49 -6.32 -30.99
C THR A 579 -5.57 -5.38 -30.21
N LYS A 580 -5.37 -4.16 -30.70
CA LYS A 580 -4.47 -3.17 -30.09
C LYS A 580 -5.13 -2.45 -28.91
N SER A 581 -4.37 -2.26 -27.84
CA SER A 581 -4.76 -1.44 -26.69
C SER A 581 -4.23 -0.01 -26.91
N ILE A 582 -5.11 0.98 -26.91
CA ILE A 582 -4.74 2.37 -27.26
C ILE A 582 -5.26 3.35 -26.21
N LEU A 583 -4.36 4.18 -25.67
CA LEU A 583 -4.73 5.30 -24.82
C LEU A 583 -4.55 6.60 -25.60
N TYR A 584 -5.65 7.36 -25.78
CA TYR A 584 -5.65 8.70 -26.34
C TYR A 584 -5.73 9.72 -25.20
N LEU A 585 -4.84 10.71 -25.19
CA LEU A 585 -4.75 11.75 -24.18
C LEU A 585 -4.82 13.13 -24.82
N GLY A 586 -5.72 14.00 -24.34
CA GLY A 586 -5.67 15.43 -24.65
C GLY A 586 -4.47 16.13 -24.00
N GLU A 587 -4.16 15.74 -22.76
CA GLU A 587 -3.07 16.32 -21.97
C GLU A 587 -2.50 15.25 -21.03
N LEU A 588 -1.17 15.29 -20.83
CA LEU A 588 -0.44 14.45 -19.87
C LEU A 588 0.37 15.36 -18.94
N GLU A 589 0.05 15.34 -17.65
CA GLU A 589 0.74 16.10 -16.61
C GLU A 589 1.43 15.12 -15.64
N ILE A 590 2.74 15.28 -15.44
CA ILE A 590 3.54 14.40 -14.56
C ILE A 590 4.26 15.26 -13.50
N ASN A 591 3.71 15.25 -12.29
CA ASN A 591 4.27 15.90 -11.11
C ASN A 591 5.16 14.95 -10.27
N GLY A 592 5.02 13.64 -10.48
CA GLY A 592 5.88 12.60 -9.91
C GLY A 592 6.56 11.76 -10.97
N GLU A 593 6.25 10.46 -10.99
CA GLU A 593 6.84 9.48 -11.90
C GLU A 593 5.73 8.64 -12.56
N LEU A 594 5.85 8.43 -13.87
CA LEU A 594 4.97 7.56 -14.63
C LEU A 594 5.70 6.28 -15.02
N ILE A 595 5.15 5.13 -14.64
CA ILE A 595 5.63 3.81 -15.03
C ILE A 595 4.69 3.22 -16.08
N VAL A 596 5.24 2.70 -17.17
CA VAL A 596 4.49 1.99 -18.21
C VAL A 596 4.84 0.50 -18.13
N ARG A 597 3.83 -0.32 -17.84
CA ARG A 597 3.95 -1.78 -17.65
C ARG A 597 3.25 -2.54 -18.77
N GLY A 598 3.82 -3.68 -19.17
CA GLY A 598 3.24 -4.56 -20.18
C GLY A 598 3.27 -4.00 -21.60
N TRP A 599 4.24 -3.13 -21.91
CA TRP A 599 4.37 -2.53 -23.23
C TRP A 599 4.69 -3.57 -24.31
N ASP A 600 3.98 -3.48 -25.43
CA ASP A 600 4.21 -4.27 -26.64
C ASP A 600 4.27 -3.32 -27.84
N LYS A 601 5.44 -3.23 -28.49
CA LYS A 601 5.71 -2.28 -29.58
C LYS A 601 4.73 -2.36 -30.78
N TYR A 602 3.99 -3.46 -30.93
CA TYR A 602 3.04 -3.66 -32.02
C TYR A 602 1.58 -3.54 -31.59
N ASN A 603 1.31 -3.74 -30.30
CA ASN A 603 -0.04 -3.92 -29.77
C ASN A 603 -0.48 -2.88 -28.74
N THR A 604 0.43 -2.01 -28.27
CA THR A 604 0.12 -0.98 -27.27
C THR A 604 0.54 0.40 -27.76
N HIS A 605 -0.31 1.40 -27.53
CA HIS A 605 -0.06 2.77 -27.94
C HIS A 605 -0.49 3.77 -26.87
N ILE A 606 0.33 4.79 -26.61
CA ILE A 606 -0.02 5.98 -25.83
C ILE A 606 0.12 7.18 -26.77
N LEU A 607 -1.00 7.84 -27.06
CA LEU A 607 -1.13 8.87 -28.09
C LEU A 607 -1.56 10.19 -27.47
N ILE A 608 -0.76 11.24 -27.64
CA ILE A 608 -1.00 12.59 -27.10
C ILE A 608 -1.47 13.51 -28.22
N ASP A 609 -2.62 14.13 -28.02
CA ASP A 609 -3.23 15.13 -28.89
C ASP A 609 -2.63 16.51 -28.61
N SER A 610 -1.42 16.73 -29.10
CA SER A 610 -0.73 18.02 -28.96
C SER A 610 -0.25 18.54 -30.31
N LYS A 611 -0.26 19.86 -30.46
CA LYS A 611 0.34 20.53 -31.63
C LYS A 611 1.86 20.41 -31.62
N GLU A 612 2.45 20.38 -30.44
CA GLU A 612 3.90 20.32 -30.22
C GLU A 612 4.30 18.97 -29.62
N ALA A 613 5.50 18.51 -29.94
CA ALA A 613 6.03 17.27 -29.38
C ALA A 613 6.17 17.39 -27.85
N PRO A 614 5.93 16.31 -27.09
CA PRO A 614 6.23 16.28 -25.66
C PRO A 614 7.67 16.70 -25.36
N THR A 615 7.88 17.48 -24.30
CA THR A 615 9.21 18.00 -23.93
C THR A 615 10.11 16.88 -23.37
N GLU A 616 11.43 17.05 -23.48
CA GLU A 616 12.40 16.13 -22.87
C GLU A 616 12.22 16.01 -21.35
N GLU A 617 11.83 17.10 -20.68
CA GLU A 617 11.50 17.08 -19.25
C GLU A 617 10.34 16.12 -18.96
N LEU A 618 9.24 16.18 -19.73
CA LEU A 618 8.11 15.26 -19.56
C LEU A 618 8.56 13.81 -19.78
N ILE A 619 9.32 13.55 -20.85
CA ILE A 619 9.78 12.19 -21.21
C ILE A 619 10.71 11.60 -20.14
N SER A 620 11.57 12.43 -19.52
CA SER A 620 12.48 12.00 -18.44
C SER A 620 11.75 11.46 -17.19
N LYS A 621 10.47 11.81 -17.01
CA LYS A 621 9.62 11.34 -15.91
C LYS A 621 8.86 10.05 -16.22
N ILE A 622 9.04 9.50 -17.43
CA ILE A 622 8.40 8.26 -17.89
C ILE A 622 9.43 7.13 -17.85
N LYS A 623 9.06 6.01 -17.23
CA LYS A 623 9.84 4.78 -17.25
C LYS A 623 9.02 3.65 -17.84
N PHE A 624 9.66 2.80 -18.64
CA PHE A 624 9.06 1.58 -19.14
C PHE A 624 9.63 0.39 -18.37
N GLU A 625 8.75 -0.47 -17.86
CA GLU A 625 9.18 -1.76 -17.31
C GLU A 625 9.50 -2.74 -18.44
N GLY A 626 10.64 -3.40 -18.33
CA GLY A 626 11.12 -4.41 -19.26
C GLY A 626 12.64 -4.50 -19.24
N GLU A 627 13.18 -5.69 -19.42
CA GLU A 627 14.63 -5.86 -19.58
C GLU A 627 15.09 -5.18 -20.88
N TYR A 628 16.30 -4.62 -20.87
CA TYR A 628 16.96 -4.07 -22.06
C TYR A 628 16.29 -2.83 -22.68
N LEU A 629 15.68 -1.95 -21.89
CA LEU A 629 15.24 -0.65 -22.39
C LEU A 629 16.43 0.16 -22.92
N ASN A 630 16.44 0.44 -24.22
CA ASN A 630 17.50 1.21 -24.89
C ASN A 630 17.19 2.71 -24.84
N LYS A 631 16.02 3.11 -25.34
CA LYS A 631 15.60 4.52 -25.37
C LYS A 631 14.09 4.70 -25.33
N ILE A 632 13.67 5.85 -24.81
CA ILE A 632 12.31 6.38 -24.91
C ILE A 632 12.34 7.58 -25.87
N PHE A 633 11.40 7.64 -26.79
CA PHE A 633 11.30 8.74 -27.76
C PHE A 633 9.85 8.99 -28.17
N VAL A 634 9.62 10.10 -28.87
CA VAL A 634 8.31 10.47 -29.41
C VAL A 634 8.36 10.57 -30.92
N GLU A 635 7.28 10.15 -31.58
CA GLU A 635 7.12 10.30 -33.03
C GLU A 635 5.68 10.60 -33.41
N LYS A 636 5.47 11.09 -34.64
CA LYS A 636 4.11 11.32 -35.15
C LYS A 636 3.46 9.99 -35.53
N PHE A 637 2.21 9.82 -35.09
CA PHE A 637 1.38 8.67 -35.40
C PHE A 637 0.03 9.13 -35.95
N TYR A 638 -0.33 8.66 -37.15
CA TYR A 638 -1.63 8.94 -37.73
C TYR A 638 -2.64 7.86 -37.31
N ALA A 639 -3.55 8.22 -36.40
CA ALA A 639 -4.62 7.32 -35.97
C ALA A 639 -5.75 7.33 -37.01
N LYS A 640 -5.82 6.26 -37.81
CA LYS A 640 -6.76 6.14 -38.94
C LYS A 640 -8.21 6.27 -38.51
N GLU A 641 -8.55 5.75 -37.34
CA GLU A 641 -9.90 5.77 -36.77
C GLU A 641 -10.37 7.18 -36.35
N LYS A 642 -9.45 8.03 -35.89
CA LYS A 642 -9.73 9.42 -35.52
C LYS A 642 -9.46 10.40 -36.68
N LYS A 643 -8.85 9.92 -37.77
CA LYS A 643 -8.40 10.70 -38.93
C LYS A 643 -7.57 11.92 -38.52
N LYS A 644 -6.64 11.69 -37.60
CA LYS A 644 -5.89 12.74 -36.91
C LYS A 644 -4.48 12.27 -36.55
N ASP A 645 -3.54 13.21 -36.58
CA ASP A 645 -2.16 13.01 -36.11
C ASP A 645 -2.06 13.18 -34.59
N TYR A 646 -1.26 12.30 -33.97
CA TYR A 646 -0.92 12.30 -32.55
C TYR A 646 0.59 12.22 -32.38
N TRP A 647 1.07 12.58 -31.19
CA TRP A 647 2.42 12.22 -30.74
C TRP A 647 2.36 10.92 -29.96
N GLU A 648 3.05 9.89 -30.44
CA GLU A 648 3.14 8.60 -29.77
C GLU A 648 4.38 8.55 -28.89
N ILE A 649 4.21 8.13 -27.63
CA ILE A 649 5.34 7.80 -26.75
C ILE A 649 5.76 6.35 -27.04
N LYS A 650 7.02 6.15 -27.43
CA LYS A 650 7.59 4.84 -27.75
C LYS A 650 8.77 4.48 -26.86
N ALA A 651 8.93 3.18 -26.66
CA ALA A 651 10.13 2.57 -26.10
C ALA A 651 10.74 1.59 -27.11
N GLU A 652 12.06 1.68 -27.30
CA GLU A 652 12.85 0.69 -28.02
C GLU A 652 13.62 -0.15 -27.01
N PHE A 653 13.46 -1.47 -27.14
CA PHE A 653 14.18 -2.45 -26.32
C PHE A 653 15.30 -3.04 -27.17
N GLU A 654 16.51 -3.08 -26.63
CA GLU A 654 17.64 -3.71 -27.26
C GLU A 654 17.36 -5.22 -27.35
N TYR A 655 17.29 -5.72 -28.59
CA TYR A 655 17.25 -7.14 -28.81
C TYR A 655 18.64 -7.71 -28.54
N ILE A 656 18.85 -8.25 -27.36
CA ILE A 656 20.00 -9.10 -27.10
C ILE A 656 19.66 -10.47 -27.71
N PRO A 657 20.27 -10.86 -28.85
CA PRO A 657 20.06 -12.20 -29.37
C PRO A 657 20.44 -13.19 -28.26
N PRO A 658 19.62 -14.23 -28.02
CA PRO A 658 20.01 -15.26 -27.07
C PRO A 658 21.40 -15.75 -27.50
N THR A 659 22.39 -15.59 -26.61
CA THR A 659 23.73 -16.12 -26.87
C THR A 659 23.56 -17.61 -27.08
N TYR A 660 23.96 -18.10 -28.27
CA TYR A 660 23.85 -19.52 -28.60
C TYR A 660 25.24 -20.16 -28.54
N PRO A 661 25.41 -21.31 -27.87
CA PRO A 661 24.40 -21.99 -27.04
C PRO A 661 24.00 -21.11 -25.86
N PRO A 662 22.75 -21.22 -25.35
CA PRO A 662 22.37 -20.55 -24.11
C PRO A 662 23.49 -20.82 -23.09
N PRO A 663 23.97 -19.81 -22.33
CA PRO A 663 24.89 -20.08 -21.24
C PRO A 663 24.26 -21.23 -20.45
N PRO A 664 25.01 -22.31 -20.16
CA PRO A 664 24.44 -23.51 -19.56
C PRO A 664 23.59 -23.05 -18.39
N GLU A 665 22.28 -23.26 -18.50
CA GLU A 665 21.32 -22.83 -17.49
C GLU A 665 21.94 -23.19 -16.15
N THR A 666 22.04 -22.22 -15.25
CA THR A 666 22.43 -22.53 -13.87
C THR A 666 21.47 -23.65 -13.47
N PRO A 667 21.98 -24.88 -13.21
CA PRO A 667 21.12 -26.05 -13.14
C PRO A 667 20.00 -25.73 -12.17
N GLU A 668 18.74 -25.95 -12.57
CA GLU A 668 17.59 -25.63 -11.73
C GLU A 668 17.88 -26.12 -10.30
N PRO A 669 17.42 -25.43 -9.24
CA PRO A 669 17.69 -25.83 -7.86
C PRO A 669 17.40 -27.32 -7.61
N ALA A 670 16.44 -27.89 -8.35
CA ALA A 670 16.12 -29.31 -8.37
C ALA A 670 17.24 -30.19 -8.99
N THR A 671 17.87 -29.78 -10.08
CA THR A 671 18.98 -30.50 -10.73
C THR A 671 20.27 -30.41 -9.90
N THR A 672 20.52 -29.24 -9.31
CA THR A 672 21.64 -29.04 -8.36
C THR A 672 21.42 -29.86 -7.08
N GLY A 673 20.18 -29.90 -6.58
CA GLY A 673 19.78 -30.75 -5.46
C GLY A 673 19.87 -32.24 -5.76
N ALA A 674 19.50 -32.67 -6.97
CA ALA A 674 19.58 -34.08 -7.38
C ALA A 674 21.03 -34.56 -7.51
N LEU A 675 21.93 -33.74 -8.04
CA LEU A 675 23.37 -34.02 -8.13
C LEU A 675 24.04 -34.09 -6.74
N LEU A 676 23.68 -33.18 -5.83
CA LEU A 676 24.17 -33.22 -4.45
C LEU A 676 23.62 -34.44 -3.69
N ALA A 677 22.35 -34.79 -3.89
CA ALA A 677 21.73 -35.97 -3.27
C ALA A 677 22.34 -37.29 -3.78
N THR A 678 22.60 -37.40 -5.08
CA THR A 678 23.31 -38.57 -5.65
C THR A 678 24.75 -38.65 -5.17
N GLY A 679 25.46 -37.52 -5.07
CA GLY A 679 26.79 -37.45 -4.46
C GLY A 679 26.82 -37.92 -3.01
N ALA A 680 25.86 -37.47 -2.19
CA ALA A 680 25.73 -37.89 -0.79
C ALA A 680 25.43 -39.39 -0.64
N LEU A 681 24.58 -39.96 -1.50
CA LEU A 681 24.28 -41.39 -1.51
C LEU A 681 25.50 -42.23 -1.94
N ALA A 682 26.23 -41.80 -2.96
CA ALA A 682 27.45 -42.48 -3.42
C ALA A 682 28.54 -42.47 -2.33
N PHE A 683 28.74 -41.33 -1.66
CA PHE A 683 29.69 -41.22 -0.55
C PHE A 683 29.32 -42.11 0.64
N SER A 684 28.02 -42.15 1.01
CA SER A 684 27.47 -43.04 2.03
C SER A 684 27.72 -44.52 1.71
N MET A 685 27.44 -44.95 0.47
CA MET A 685 27.70 -46.32 0.03
C MET A 685 29.18 -46.67 0.04
N TRP A 686 30.05 -45.77 -0.44
CA TRP A 686 31.50 -45.95 -0.39
C TRP A 686 32.00 -46.11 1.05
N HIS A 687 31.52 -45.28 1.97
CA HIS A 687 31.92 -45.33 3.38
C HIS A 687 31.47 -46.63 4.07
N ARG A 688 30.26 -47.14 3.74
CA ARG A 688 29.79 -48.47 4.17
C ARG A 688 30.65 -49.58 3.59
N HIS A 689 31.00 -49.51 2.31
CA HIS A 689 31.81 -50.54 1.65
C HIS A 689 33.23 -50.59 2.22
N ARG A 690 33.81 -49.42 2.56
CA ARG A 690 35.12 -49.32 3.21
C ARG A 690 35.11 -49.89 4.63
N ARG A 691 34.05 -49.65 5.41
CA ARG A 691 33.88 -50.27 6.74
C ARG A 691 33.72 -51.79 6.64
N ALA A 692 32.94 -52.29 5.69
CA ALA A 692 32.77 -53.73 5.47
C ALA A 692 34.08 -54.42 5.05
N ARG A 693 34.92 -53.75 4.24
CA ARG A 693 36.27 -54.24 3.90
C ARG A 693 37.19 -54.27 5.12
N LYS A 694 37.12 -53.26 5.99
CA LYS A 694 37.91 -53.23 7.22
C LYS A 694 37.53 -54.37 8.17
N ILE A 695 36.23 -54.61 8.36
CA ILE A 695 35.71 -55.72 9.17
C ILE A 695 36.10 -57.09 8.57
N ARG A 696 36.05 -57.26 7.25
CA ARG A 696 36.51 -58.51 6.60
C ARG A 696 38.02 -58.71 6.68
N HIS A 697 38.80 -57.64 6.69
CA HIS A 697 40.25 -57.70 6.86
C HIS A 697 40.63 -58.03 8.31
N GLU A 698 39.90 -57.47 9.29
CA GLU A 698 40.07 -57.79 10.71
C GLU A 698 39.63 -59.24 10.99
N ALA A 699 38.52 -59.71 10.41
CA ALA A 699 38.06 -61.10 10.54
C ALA A 699 38.98 -62.15 9.87
N ARG A 700 39.81 -61.74 8.88
CA ARG A 700 40.84 -62.60 8.26
C ARG A 700 42.18 -62.60 8.99
N CYS A 701 42.39 -61.67 9.92
CA CYS A 701 43.59 -61.64 10.76
C CYS A 701 43.36 -62.26 12.15
N SER A 702 42.10 -62.58 12.48
CA SER A 702 41.69 -63.24 13.73
C SER A 702 41.21 -64.68 13.54
N ALA A 703 41.46 -65.28 12.37
CA ALA A 703 41.36 -66.71 12.06
C ALA A 703 42.68 -67.14 11.45
#